data_AF-A0A660UF42-F1
#
_entry.id   AF-A0A660UF42-F1
#
_cell.length_a   1.000
_cell.length_b   1.000
_cell.length_c   1.000
_cell.angle_alpha   90.00
_cell.angle_beta   90.00
_cell.angle_gamma   90.00
#
_symmetry.space_group_name_H-M   'P 1'
#
loop_
_entity.id
_entity.type
_entity.pdbx_description
1 polymer ?
#
loop_
_entity_poly.entity_id
_entity_poly.type
_entity_poly.pdbx_seq_one_letter_code
_entity_poly.pdbx_strand_id
1 'polypeptide(L)'
;MSERSRPDPEKGSHKLVTVIFAKITGFKPETGSHDELEELSLRKSEMDAELDRIVSKYGGVVDKIIREFFMATFGTRISHAEAPARAVLAAMEIVECAKKFGVEAHVGINTGMAWVGAIGTELDTDLTVIGEAVNLAARLKDQAGPNQIVVSRATYERTRDLFLFKPLPPVKVKGISRPVEIYEVVGRTEKSELIAALSEDEEERLARIQESIPSYLRDKILSSKSRVEGERKLVTMLYSDLSGFTALSERFKDRPDIIAAVIDRCHKELGRIIYKWEGVVDKLVGDEIMAIFGAPVIHEDDPERAIMAGLEMLERMKSLSRELSEEFGTPPLNIHIGINTGRVSIGNISLEGGLRMDYTVIGEPVELAEKLEEISEPGQIVVGESTYRLTRASFDFKPLGEVEVGGRRVRIYEVLGRKAVPEPKRGVKELRRPPLIGRDEELKALLNAAEETLKGRRTIVCIIGQAGLGKSRLKAEFKERVADRMEWLESFCLPHTQKLSYSLFAPLFRRYFGIDEADPPQTALRKIKHKLERLFKSRPEAIDEISPFMAHMLSIRSEEVDRKLAFLEPQQVRDRIFISVRETLSAHAAKRPLILALDDLHWIDPLSLDLIHFLIQTLPEDLPLMLICIYRPERTDPCWSIGEMASKMEGYVEVTLGKLSREESRRLLEALIDLEDAEELKELILDRSDGNPFYMEEILRSLIDDGVLVEREG
;
A
#
# COMPACT_ATOMS: atom_id res chain seq x y z
N MET A 1 24.82 -9.53 40.71
CA MET A 1 24.21 -10.77 40.21
C MET A 1 22.79 -10.43 39.82
N SER A 2 22.61 -9.96 38.59
CA SER A 2 21.29 -9.58 38.06
C SER A 2 20.65 -10.81 37.43
N GLU A 3 19.35 -10.98 37.68
CA GLU A 3 18.49 -11.92 36.96
C GLU A 3 18.57 -11.63 35.46
N ARG A 4 19.47 -12.35 34.79
CA ARG A 4 19.47 -12.45 33.34
C ARG A 4 18.26 -13.29 32.95
N SER A 5 17.40 -12.67 32.16
CA SER A 5 16.29 -13.22 31.39
C SER A 5 16.32 -14.75 31.30
N ARG A 6 15.47 -15.41 32.10
CA ARG A 6 15.00 -16.73 31.72
C ARG A 6 14.16 -16.57 30.45
N PRO A 7 14.36 -17.40 29.42
CA PRO A 7 13.54 -17.34 28.21
C PRO A 7 12.09 -17.62 28.58
N ASP A 8 11.21 -16.73 28.13
CA ASP A 8 9.77 -16.82 28.30
C ASP A 8 9.24 -18.06 27.55
N PRO A 9 8.59 -19.02 28.24
CA PRO A 9 8.10 -20.26 27.61
C PRO A 9 7.01 -20.03 26.54
N GLU A 10 6.46 -18.81 26.42
CA GLU A 10 5.53 -18.44 25.34
C GLU A 10 6.20 -18.15 23.99
N LYS A 11 7.53 -18.03 23.91
CA LYS A 11 8.25 -17.63 22.68
C LYS A 11 8.62 -18.77 21.72
N GLY A 12 8.18 -20.00 21.92
CA GLY A 12 8.47 -21.14 21.03
C GLY A 12 9.48 -22.13 21.58
N SER A 13 9.53 -23.32 20.99
CA SER A 13 10.29 -24.47 21.50
C SER A 13 10.85 -25.34 20.37
N HIS A 14 11.96 -26.03 20.62
CA HIS A 14 12.48 -27.01 19.68
C HIS A 14 11.66 -28.29 19.77
N LYS A 15 11.02 -28.67 18.66
CA LYS A 15 10.20 -29.88 18.56
C LYS A 15 10.67 -30.74 17.41
N LEU A 16 10.45 -32.05 17.54
CA LEU A 16 10.56 -32.96 16.42
C LEU A 16 9.31 -32.79 15.56
N VAL A 17 9.48 -32.28 14.34
CA VAL A 17 8.39 -32.03 13.39
C VAL A 17 8.57 -32.87 12.15
N THR A 18 7.46 -33.16 11.46
CA THR A 18 7.48 -33.65 10.08
C THR A 18 6.90 -32.60 9.16
N VAL A 19 7.65 -32.23 8.14
CA VAL A 19 7.30 -31.17 7.20
C VAL A 19 7.02 -31.80 5.84
N ILE A 20 5.87 -31.46 5.27
CA ILE A 20 5.53 -31.70 3.87
C ILE A 20 5.78 -30.41 3.11
N PHE A 21 6.53 -30.49 2.03
CA PHE A 21 6.59 -29.47 0.99
C PHE A 21 6.08 -30.08 -0.31
N ALA A 22 5.10 -29.44 -0.95
CA ALA A 22 4.62 -29.84 -2.26
C ALA A 22 4.73 -28.67 -3.25
N LYS A 23 5.02 -28.99 -4.52
CA LYS A 23 4.85 -28.10 -5.65
C LYS A 23 3.74 -28.65 -6.53
N ILE A 24 2.65 -27.90 -6.70
CA ILE A 24 1.48 -28.23 -7.49
C ILE A 24 1.54 -27.43 -8.78
N THR A 25 1.82 -28.12 -9.89
CA THR A 25 1.97 -27.52 -11.23
C THR A 25 0.80 -27.90 -12.11
N GLY A 26 0.26 -26.96 -12.88
CA GLY A 26 -0.79 -27.25 -13.88
C GLY A 26 -1.94 -26.25 -13.93
N PHE A 27 -2.00 -25.28 -12.99
CA PHE A 27 -2.90 -24.13 -13.11
C PHE A 27 -2.28 -23.07 -14.02
N LYS A 28 -2.35 -23.29 -15.33
CA LYS A 28 -1.93 -22.30 -16.33
C LYS A 28 -3.08 -22.00 -17.28
N PRO A 29 -3.35 -20.72 -17.57
CA PRO A 29 -4.32 -20.36 -18.61
C PRO A 29 -3.80 -20.74 -20.00
N GLU A 30 -4.67 -21.27 -20.85
CA GLU A 30 -4.40 -21.58 -22.26
C GLU A 30 -4.48 -20.32 -23.14
N THR A 31 -5.47 -19.46 -22.87
CA THR A 31 -5.75 -18.27 -23.68
C THR A 31 -5.47 -16.96 -22.94
N GLY A 32 -5.47 -17.01 -21.60
CA GLY A 32 -5.36 -15.82 -20.75
C GLY A 32 -6.62 -14.95 -20.79
N SER A 33 -7.73 -15.49 -21.29
CA SER A 33 -9.01 -14.78 -21.30
C SER A 33 -9.53 -14.56 -19.87
N HIS A 34 -10.35 -13.53 -19.70
CA HIS A 34 -10.87 -13.14 -18.39
C HIS A 34 -11.64 -14.30 -17.73
N ASP A 35 -12.60 -14.88 -18.46
CA ASP A 35 -13.45 -15.97 -17.95
C ASP A 35 -12.62 -17.20 -17.54
N GLU A 36 -11.56 -17.50 -18.28
CA GLU A 36 -10.65 -18.61 -17.98
C GLU A 36 -9.84 -18.38 -16.70
N LEU A 37 -9.33 -17.16 -16.49
CA LEU A 37 -8.60 -16.81 -15.26
C LEU A 37 -9.51 -16.86 -14.02
N GLU A 38 -10.78 -16.47 -14.18
CA GLU A 38 -11.77 -16.55 -13.10
C GLU A 38 -12.12 -18.00 -12.76
N GLU A 39 -12.35 -18.85 -13.77
CA GLU A 39 -12.59 -20.28 -13.57
C GLU A 39 -11.38 -20.98 -12.93
N LEU A 40 -10.16 -20.66 -13.37
CA LEU A 40 -8.92 -21.18 -12.79
C LEU A 40 -8.73 -20.74 -11.33
N SER A 41 -9.05 -19.48 -11.02
CA SER A 41 -9.00 -18.98 -9.64
C SER A 41 -9.96 -19.75 -8.74
N LEU A 42 -11.18 -20.00 -9.20
CA LEU A 42 -12.21 -20.69 -8.42
C LEU A 42 -11.84 -22.16 -8.21
N ARG A 43 -11.38 -22.85 -9.26
CA ARG A 43 -10.86 -24.23 -9.15
C ARG A 43 -9.65 -24.34 -8.22
N LYS A 44 -8.78 -23.33 -8.21
CA LYS A 44 -7.62 -23.29 -7.31
C LYS A 44 -8.04 -23.11 -5.86
N SER A 45 -8.95 -22.18 -5.58
CA SER A 45 -9.49 -22.00 -4.22
C SER A 45 -10.21 -23.26 -3.71
N GLU A 46 -10.94 -23.97 -4.57
CA GLU A 46 -11.55 -25.26 -4.23
C GLU A 46 -10.50 -26.33 -3.88
N MET A 47 -9.39 -26.37 -4.63
CA MET A 47 -8.29 -27.28 -4.35
C MET A 47 -7.60 -26.93 -3.02
N ASP A 48 -7.29 -25.65 -2.79
CA ASP A 48 -6.63 -25.19 -1.57
C ASP A 48 -7.45 -25.55 -0.32
N ALA A 49 -8.78 -25.41 -0.39
CA ALA A 49 -9.69 -25.85 0.67
C ALA A 49 -9.76 -27.38 0.86
N GLU A 50 -9.56 -28.17 -0.21
CA GLU A 50 -9.45 -29.62 -0.10
C GLU A 50 -8.11 -30.04 0.50
N LEU A 51 -7.01 -29.37 0.15
CA LEU A 51 -5.68 -29.62 0.71
C LEU A 51 -5.64 -29.33 2.21
N ASP A 52 -6.26 -28.24 2.65
CA ASP A 52 -6.39 -27.95 4.07
C ASP A 52 -7.19 -29.05 4.80
N ARG A 53 -8.33 -29.47 4.24
CA ARG A 53 -9.12 -30.57 4.78
C ARG A 53 -8.33 -31.88 4.88
N ILE A 54 -7.51 -32.22 3.88
CA ILE A 54 -6.66 -33.42 3.90
C ILE A 54 -5.62 -33.32 5.01
N VAL A 55 -4.90 -32.21 5.13
CA VAL A 55 -3.87 -32.06 6.16
C VAL A 55 -4.47 -32.06 7.55
N SER A 56 -5.57 -31.33 7.73
CA SER A 56 -6.31 -31.26 9.00
C SER A 56 -6.86 -32.64 9.40
N LYS A 57 -7.37 -33.44 8.46
CA LYS A 57 -7.83 -34.83 8.70
C LYS A 57 -6.76 -35.70 9.36
N TYR A 58 -5.49 -35.47 9.03
CA TYR A 58 -4.37 -36.22 9.59
C TYR A 58 -3.71 -35.54 10.81
N GLY A 59 -4.32 -34.48 11.36
CA GLY A 59 -3.81 -33.73 12.51
C GLY A 59 -2.56 -32.89 12.19
N GLY A 60 -2.38 -32.55 10.91
CA GLY A 60 -1.39 -31.58 10.47
C GLY A 60 -1.98 -30.17 10.46
N VAL A 61 -1.11 -29.19 10.26
CA VAL A 61 -1.51 -27.79 10.03
C VAL A 61 -0.96 -27.38 8.68
N VAL A 62 -1.79 -26.80 7.82
CA VAL A 62 -1.29 -26.11 6.64
C VAL A 62 -0.65 -24.81 7.12
N ASP A 63 0.67 -24.75 7.02
CA ASP A 63 1.42 -23.56 7.39
C ASP A 63 1.37 -22.52 6.27
N LYS A 64 1.30 -22.96 5.00
CA LYS A 64 1.44 -22.06 3.86
C LYS A 64 0.90 -22.62 2.54
N ILE A 65 0.16 -21.79 1.80
CA ILE A 65 -0.17 -21.99 0.38
C ILE A 65 0.20 -20.72 -0.40
N ILE A 66 1.18 -20.79 -1.30
CA ILE A 66 1.60 -19.68 -2.17
C ILE A 66 1.87 -20.17 -3.58
N ARG A 67 1.18 -19.60 -4.57
CA ARG A 67 1.31 -19.96 -5.99
C ARG A 67 1.14 -21.46 -6.20
N GLU A 68 2.22 -22.16 -6.55
CA GLU A 68 2.29 -23.61 -6.75
C GLU A 68 2.80 -24.32 -5.48
N PHE A 69 3.25 -23.60 -4.46
CA PHE A 69 3.90 -24.18 -3.29
C PHE A 69 2.93 -24.35 -2.12
N PHE A 70 3.03 -25.51 -1.51
CA PHE A 70 2.22 -25.95 -0.39
C PHE A 70 3.15 -26.45 0.71
N MET A 71 2.97 -25.96 1.94
CA MET A 71 3.71 -26.42 3.11
C MET A 71 2.74 -26.79 4.23
N ALA A 72 2.97 -27.95 4.83
CA ALA A 72 2.23 -28.42 5.98
C ALA A 72 3.15 -29.08 7.00
N THR A 73 2.82 -28.95 8.28
CA THR A 73 3.62 -29.48 9.38
C THR A 73 2.79 -30.36 10.30
N PHE A 74 3.45 -31.39 10.82
CA PHE A 74 2.91 -32.36 11.76
C PHE A 74 3.81 -32.41 12.99
N GLY A 75 3.22 -32.46 14.19
CA GLY A 75 3.96 -32.43 15.45
C GLY A 75 4.24 -31.02 16.00
N THR A 76 3.57 -29.99 15.49
CA THR A 76 3.72 -28.58 15.89
C THR A 76 2.76 -28.18 17.00
N ARG A 77 1.46 -28.07 16.70
CA ARG A 77 0.38 -27.78 17.68
C ARG A 77 0.09 -28.99 18.56
N ILE A 78 0.00 -30.17 17.97
CA ILE A 78 -0.26 -31.44 18.66
C ILE A 78 0.90 -32.41 18.35
N SER A 79 1.61 -32.84 19.39
CA SER A 79 2.74 -33.77 19.25
C SER A 79 2.24 -35.21 19.28
N HIS A 80 2.11 -35.84 18.11
CA HIS A 80 1.85 -37.28 17.99
C HIS A 80 3.13 -38.04 17.66
N ALA A 81 3.35 -39.20 18.31
CA ALA A 81 4.44 -40.11 17.96
C ALA A 81 4.37 -40.59 16.49
N GLU A 82 3.16 -40.60 15.93
CA GLU A 82 2.83 -41.04 14.57
C GLU A 82 2.90 -39.91 13.53
N ALA A 83 3.32 -38.68 13.90
CA ALA A 83 3.38 -37.54 12.99
C ALA A 83 4.07 -37.84 11.64
N PRO A 84 5.17 -38.63 11.57
CA PRO A 84 5.76 -39.03 10.29
C PRO A 84 4.82 -39.89 9.41
N ALA A 85 4.08 -40.82 10.01
CA ALA A 85 3.17 -41.70 9.28
C ALA A 85 1.94 -40.95 8.79
N ARG A 86 1.38 -40.07 9.63
CA ARG A 86 0.27 -39.17 9.29
C ARG A 86 0.62 -38.23 8.14
N ALA A 87 1.84 -37.67 8.14
CA ALA A 87 2.33 -36.84 7.04
C ALA A 87 2.44 -37.61 5.72
N VAL A 88 2.92 -38.86 5.73
CA VAL A 88 2.98 -39.70 4.52
C VAL A 88 1.59 -40.03 4.00
N LEU A 89 0.61 -40.33 4.87
CA LEU A 89 -0.78 -40.55 4.48
C LEU A 89 -1.42 -39.30 3.86
N ALA A 90 -1.23 -38.13 4.49
CA ALA A 90 -1.68 -36.85 3.95
C ALA A 90 -1.06 -36.57 2.57
N ALA A 91 0.24 -36.82 2.40
CA ALA A 91 0.91 -36.66 1.11
C ALA A 91 0.36 -37.55 0.01
N MET A 92 -0.03 -38.80 0.33
CA MET A 92 -0.69 -39.69 -0.63
C MET A 92 -2.05 -39.13 -1.09
N GLU A 93 -2.87 -38.63 -0.15
CA GLU A 93 -4.15 -38.00 -0.48
C GLU A 93 -3.98 -36.66 -1.22
N ILE A 94 -2.94 -35.88 -0.91
CA ILE A 94 -2.59 -34.66 -1.66
C ILE A 94 -2.30 -34.99 -3.13
N VAL A 95 -1.56 -36.07 -3.40
CA VAL A 95 -1.28 -36.51 -4.78
C VAL A 95 -2.55 -37.00 -5.48
N GLU A 96 -3.47 -37.66 -4.77
CA GLU A 96 -4.78 -38.04 -5.32
C GLU A 96 -5.66 -36.81 -5.61
N CYS A 97 -5.64 -35.82 -4.72
CA CYS A 97 -6.31 -34.54 -4.91
C CYS A 97 -5.77 -33.82 -6.15
N ALA A 98 -4.46 -33.68 -6.28
CA ALA A 98 -3.84 -33.06 -7.46
C ALA A 98 -4.30 -33.73 -8.77
N LYS A 99 -4.33 -35.07 -8.82
CA LYS A 99 -4.85 -35.83 -9.97
C LYS A 99 -6.32 -35.54 -10.26
N LYS A 100 -7.17 -35.42 -9.23
CA LYS A 100 -8.59 -35.06 -9.37
C LYS A 100 -8.77 -33.68 -10.00
N PHE A 101 -7.90 -32.74 -9.67
CA PHE A 101 -7.90 -31.39 -10.24
C PHE A 101 -7.17 -31.28 -11.59
N GLY A 102 -6.59 -32.39 -12.10
CA GLY A 102 -5.87 -32.41 -13.38
C GLY A 102 -4.49 -31.74 -13.32
N VAL A 103 -3.91 -31.63 -12.12
CA VAL A 103 -2.60 -31.01 -11.87
C VAL A 103 -1.62 -32.04 -11.31
N GLU A 104 -0.33 -31.70 -11.32
CA GLU A 104 0.75 -32.57 -10.87
C GLU A 104 1.30 -32.09 -9.52
N ALA A 105 1.49 -33.00 -8.56
CA ALA A 105 2.10 -32.69 -7.28
C ALA A 105 3.50 -33.30 -7.14
N HIS A 106 4.49 -32.48 -6.82
CA HIS A 106 5.86 -32.91 -6.50
C HIS A 106 6.07 -32.78 -4.99
N VAL A 107 6.23 -33.87 -4.25
CA VAL A 107 6.18 -33.84 -2.78
C VAL A 107 7.49 -34.28 -2.14
N GLY A 108 7.99 -33.47 -1.21
CA GLY A 108 9.14 -33.75 -0.36
C GLY A 108 8.75 -33.78 1.11
N ILE A 109 9.17 -34.82 1.85
CA ILE A 109 8.86 -34.97 3.28
C ILE A 109 10.15 -35.18 4.08
N ASN A 110 10.29 -34.45 5.18
CA ASN A 110 11.38 -34.68 6.12
C ASN A 110 10.92 -34.58 7.58
N THR A 111 11.44 -35.47 8.41
CA THR A 111 11.27 -35.47 9.87
C THR A 111 12.57 -35.05 10.54
N GLY A 112 12.53 -33.99 11.35
CA GLY A 112 13.72 -33.47 12.04
C GLY A 112 13.39 -32.46 13.13
N MET A 113 14.41 -32.05 13.88
CA MET A 113 14.24 -31.00 14.88
C MET A 113 14.09 -29.64 14.18
N ALA A 114 13.07 -28.88 14.58
CA ALA A 114 12.88 -27.50 14.17
C ALA A 114 12.44 -26.67 15.38
N TRP A 115 12.72 -25.38 15.33
CA TRP A 115 12.13 -24.42 16.25
C TRP A 115 10.69 -24.13 15.81
N VAL A 116 9.76 -24.15 16.75
CA VAL A 116 8.32 -23.90 16.52
C VAL A 116 7.87 -22.82 17.48
N GLY A 117 7.38 -21.68 16.98
CA GLY A 117 6.93 -20.57 17.81
C GLY A 117 6.09 -19.56 17.04
N ALA A 118 5.37 -18.70 17.76
CA ALA A 118 4.57 -17.64 17.16
C ALA A 118 5.48 -16.49 16.70
N ILE A 119 5.37 -16.09 15.44
CA ILE A 119 6.07 -14.95 14.84
C ILE A 119 5.03 -14.14 14.06
N GLY A 120 5.05 -12.82 14.19
CA GLY A 120 4.19 -11.97 13.35
C GLY A 120 4.17 -10.52 13.77
N THR A 121 3.16 -9.78 13.32
CA THR A 121 2.91 -8.40 13.70
C THR A 121 2.19 -8.29 15.05
N GLU A 122 1.94 -7.07 15.53
CA GLU A 122 1.14 -6.86 16.76
C GLU A 122 -0.33 -7.25 16.62
N LEU A 123 -0.84 -7.27 15.39
CA LEU A 123 -2.24 -7.55 15.09
C LEU A 123 -2.44 -8.98 14.55
N ASP A 124 -1.37 -9.66 14.16
CA ASP A 124 -1.43 -10.98 13.54
C ASP A 124 -0.16 -11.80 13.80
N THR A 125 -0.29 -13.04 14.25
CA THR A 125 0.84 -13.91 14.62
C THR A 125 0.64 -15.34 14.13
N ASP A 126 1.62 -15.85 13.39
CA ASP A 126 1.61 -17.20 12.82
C ASP A 126 2.53 -18.15 13.56
N LEU A 127 2.07 -19.40 13.72
CA LEU A 127 2.94 -20.47 14.19
C LEU A 127 3.95 -20.78 13.09
N THR A 128 5.19 -20.36 13.30
CA THR A 128 6.26 -20.49 12.33
C THR A 128 7.18 -21.65 12.72
N VAL A 129 7.58 -22.44 11.73
CA VAL A 129 8.53 -23.54 11.88
C VAL A 129 9.82 -23.18 11.16
N ILE A 130 10.93 -23.11 11.88
CA ILE A 130 12.24 -22.70 11.36
C ILE A 130 13.29 -23.77 11.68
N GLY A 131 14.07 -24.18 10.68
CA GLY A 131 15.26 -25.02 10.90
C GLY A 131 15.69 -25.82 9.67
N GLU A 132 16.82 -26.51 9.80
CA GLU A 132 17.38 -27.36 8.74
C GLU A 132 16.38 -28.42 8.25
N ALA A 133 15.48 -28.88 9.12
CA ALA A 133 14.47 -29.87 8.79
C ALA A 133 13.47 -29.38 7.73
N VAL A 134 13.10 -28.10 7.79
CA VAL A 134 12.18 -27.42 6.84
C VAL A 134 12.89 -27.27 5.49
N ASN A 135 14.12 -26.78 5.52
CA ASN A 135 14.94 -26.58 4.32
C ASN A 135 15.17 -27.89 3.55
N LEU A 136 15.41 -29.00 4.27
CA LEU A 136 15.59 -30.30 3.63
C LEU A 136 14.31 -30.77 2.93
N ALA A 137 13.13 -30.64 3.54
CA ALA A 137 11.86 -31.01 2.91
C ALA A 137 11.61 -30.24 1.60
N ALA A 138 11.84 -28.92 1.62
CA ALA A 138 11.71 -28.07 0.43
C ALA A 138 12.62 -28.53 -0.72
N ARG A 139 13.82 -29.02 -0.42
CA ARG A 139 14.77 -29.51 -1.43
C ARG A 139 14.44 -30.91 -1.92
N LEU A 140 13.89 -31.78 -1.07
CA LEU A 140 13.41 -33.09 -1.50
C LEU A 140 12.26 -32.95 -2.50
N LYS A 141 11.39 -31.96 -2.30
CA LYS A 141 10.36 -31.57 -3.26
C LYS A 141 10.94 -31.19 -4.63
N ASP A 142 12.10 -30.53 -4.68
CA ASP A 142 12.78 -30.23 -5.95
C ASP A 142 13.35 -31.48 -6.66
N GLN A 143 13.54 -32.59 -5.94
CA GLN A 143 14.01 -33.86 -6.50
C GLN A 143 12.86 -34.80 -6.89
N ALA A 144 11.64 -34.52 -6.43
CA ALA A 144 10.47 -35.32 -6.74
C ALA A 144 10.03 -35.07 -8.19
N GLY A 145 9.76 -36.15 -8.94
CA GLY A 145 9.06 -36.11 -10.21
C GLY A 145 7.54 -35.88 -10.06
N PRO A 146 6.80 -35.78 -11.19
CA PRO A 146 5.36 -35.57 -11.16
C PRO A 146 4.64 -36.67 -10.39
N ASN A 147 3.79 -36.27 -9.44
CA ASN A 147 3.03 -37.16 -8.54
C ASN A 147 3.90 -38.10 -7.69
N GLN A 148 5.17 -37.74 -7.49
CA GLN A 148 6.12 -38.51 -6.69
C GLN A 148 6.24 -37.94 -5.27
N ILE A 149 6.33 -38.84 -4.29
CA ILE A 149 6.58 -38.50 -2.88
C ILE A 149 7.99 -38.99 -2.50
N VAL A 150 8.88 -38.05 -2.23
CA VAL A 150 10.27 -38.31 -1.82
C VAL A 150 10.45 -37.98 -0.34
N VAL A 151 10.98 -38.93 0.42
CA VAL A 151 11.20 -38.78 1.87
C VAL A 151 12.68 -38.88 2.23
N SER A 152 13.06 -38.21 3.32
CA SER A 152 14.39 -38.35 3.90
C SER A 152 14.58 -39.72 4.60
N ARG A 153 15.83 -40.12 4.82
CA ARG A 153 16.17 -41.28 5.66
C ARG A 153 15.50 -41.24 7.03
N ALA A 154 15.42 -40.08 7.67
CA ALA A 154 14.83 -39.95 9.01
C ALA A 154 13.31 -40.27 9.00
N THR A 155 12.60 -39.83 7.96
CA THR A 155 11.19 -40.17 7.77
C THR A 155 11.03 -41.65 7.42
N TYR A 156 11.87 -42.19 6.53
CA TYR A 156 11.89 -43.61 6.17
C TYR A 156 12.09 -44.52 7.39
N GLU A 157 13.11 -44.30 8.21
CA GLU A 157 13.42 -45.16 9.37
C GLU A 157 12.25 -45.21 10.37
N ARG A 158 11.46 -44.14 10.47
CA ARG A 158 10.29 -44.03 11.35
C ARG A 158 9.01 -44.60 10.77
N THR A 159 8.97 -44.88 9.46
CA THR A 159 7.74 -45.26 8.75
C THR A 159 7.89 -46.52 7.89
N ARG A 160 9.08 -47.12 7.82
CA ARG A 160 9.42 -48.30 6.99
C ARG A 160 8.54 -49.53 7.23
N ASP A 161 7.94 -49.67 8.41
CA ASP A 161 7.07 -50.81 8.75
C ASP A 161 5.60 -50.57 8.31
N LEU A 162 5.29 -49.35 7.86
CA LEU A 162 3.94 -48.87 7.53
C LEU A 162 3.77 -48.61 6.02
N PHE A 163 4.85 -48.31 5.30
CA PHE A 163 4.80 -48.01 3.88
C PHE A 163 5.86 -48.80 3.10
N LEU A 164 5.59 -48.96 1.81
CA LEU A 164 6.52 -49.55 0.86
C LEU A 164 7.38 -48.45 0.26
N PHE A 165 8.70 -48.65 0.31
CA PHE A 165 9.67 -47.67 -0.16
C PHE A 165 10.57 -48.24 -1.25
N LYS A 166 10.91 -47.39 -2.21
CA LYS A 166 11.95 -47.64 -3.20
C LYS A 166 13.14 -46.71 -2.94
N PRO A 167 14.36 -47.24 -2.72
CA PRO A 167 15.53 -46.40 -2.52
C PRO A 167 15.89 -45.65 -3.82
N LEU A 168 16.23 -44.37 -3.70
CA LEU A 168 16.67 -43.54 -4.81
C LEU A 168 18.17 -43.22 -4.67
N PRO A 169 18.87 -42.85 -5.77
CA PRO A 169 20.27 -42.44 -5.70
C PRO A 169 20.46 -41.27 -4.73
N PRO A 170 21.51 -41.29 -3.87
CA PRO A 170 21.76 -40.19 -2.95
C PRO A 170 21.98 -38.86 -3.67
N VAL A 171 21.37 -37.79 -3.17
CA VAL A 171 21.40 -36.48 -3.81
C VAL A 171 22.27 -35.51 -3.03
N LYS A 172 23.10 -34.74 -3.73
CA LYS A 172 23.86 -33.64 -3.13
C LYS A 172 22.98 -32.40 -3.04
N VAL A 173 22.78 -31.90 -1.83
CA VAL A 173 21.95 -30.72 -1.54
C VAL A 173 22.81 -29.56 -1.03
N LYS A 174 22.55 -28.35 -1.50
CA LYS A 174 23.30 -27.11 -1.20
C LYS A 174 23.51 -26.84 0.31
N GLY A 175 24.69 -27.03 0.88
CA GLY A 175 24.90 -26.80 2.32
C GLY A 175 24.85 -28.07 3.19
N ILE A 176 24.65 -29.25 2.59
CA ILE A 176 24.94 -30.53 3.24
C ILE A 176 26.19 -31.13 2.57
N SER A 177 27.23 -31.40 3.37
CA SER A 177 28.55 -31.84 2.88
C SER A 177 28.55 -33.25 2.30
N ARG A 178 27.66 -34.13 2.79
CA ARG A 178 27.49 -35.52 2.34
C ARG A 178 26.22 -35.69 1.49
N PRO A 179 26.22 -36.58 0.48
CA PRO A 179 25.00 -36.95 -0.23
C PRO A 179 23.91 -37.43 0.73
N VAL A 180 22.68 -36.99 0.53
CA VAL A 180 21.52 -37.34 1.36
C VAL A 180 20.83 -38.57 0.76
N GLU A 181 20.64 -39.59 1.58
CA GLU A 181 19.86 -40.79 1.24
C GLU A 181 18.36 -40.46 1.24
N ILE A 182 17.69 -40.81 0.14
CA ILE A 182 16.29 -40.47 -0.11
C ILE A 182 15.52 -41.69 -0.63
N TYR A 183 14.22 -41.72 -0.34
CA TYR A 183 13.35 -42.86 -0.64
C TYR A 183 12.05 -42.38 -1.27
N GLU A 184 11.56 -43.10 -2.27
CA GLU A 184 10.25 -42.90 -2.88
C GLU A 184 9.20 -43.74 -2.14
N VAL A 185 8.07 -43.13 -1.78
CA VAL A 185 6.90 -43.86 -1.27
C VAL A 185 6.17 -44.47 -2.47
N VAL A 186 6.09 -45.80 -2.53
CA VAL A 186 5.46 -46.52 -3.66
C VAL A 186 4.15 -47.22 -3.29
N GLY A 187 3.81 -47.26 -2.00
CA GLY A 187 2.58 -47.87 -1.53
C GLY A 187 2.49 -47.90 0.00
N ARG A 188 1.40 -48.44 0.52
CA ARG A 188 1.12 -48.56 1.95
C ARG A 188 0.88 -50.01 2.37
N THR A 189 1.11 -50.35 3.63
CA THR A 189 0.83 -51.68 4.19
C THR A 189 -0.49 -51.69 4.96
N GLU A 190 -1.06 -52.87 5.27
CA GLU A 190 -2.29 -52.98 6.09
C GLU A 190 -2.15 -52.28 7.47
N LYS A 191 -0.94 -52.21 8.03
CA LYS A 191 -0.67 -51.54 9.30
C LYS A 191 -0.88 -50.03 9.24
N SER A 192 -0.77 -49.42 8.06
CA SER A 192 -1.03 -47.99 7.88
C SER A 192 -2.52 -47.64 7.99
N GLU A 193 -3.43 -48.61 7.79
CA GLU A 193 -4.88 -48.41 7.86
C GLU A 193 -5.36 -48.13 9.29
N LEU A 194 -4.71 -48.73 10.29
CA LEU A 194 -4.98 -48.43 11.71
C LEU A 194 -4.63 -46.98 12.07
N ILE A 195 -3.61 -46.38 11.44
CA ILE A 195 -3.25 -44.97 11.66
C ILE A 195 -4.21 -44.04 10.91
N ALA A 196 -4.65 -44.43 9.72
CA ALA A 196 -5.67 -43.69 8.97
C ALA A 196 -7.03 -43.68 9.68
N ALA A 197 -7.38 -44.75 10.40
CA ALA A 197 -8.61 -44.86 11.20
C ALA A 197 -8.57 -44.07 12.52
N LEU A 198 -7.40 -43.53 12.92
CA LEU A 198 -7.21 -42.68 14.09
C LEU A 198 -7.32 -41.17 13.75
N SER A 199 -7.93 -40.82 12.62
CA SER A 199 -8.26 -39.42 12.26
C SER A 199 -9.18 -38.80 13.30
N GLU A 200 -8.95 -37.54 13.66
CA GLU A 200 -9.69 -36.85 14.73
C GLU A 200 -11.20 -36.81 14.48
N ASP A 201 -11.98 -36.94 15.56
CA ASP A 201 -13.45 -36.93 15.54
C ASP A 201 -13.99 -35.54 15.16
N GLU A 202 -14.96 -35.50 14.25
CA GLU A 202 -15.45 -34.27 13.60
C GLU A 202 -16.14 -33.31 14.60
N GLU A 203 -16.66 -33.84 15.71
CA GLU A 203 -17.26 -33.06 16.81
C GLU A 203 -16.22 -32.37 17.71
N GLU A 204 -15.08 -33.02 18.01
CA GLU A 204 -13.98 -32.39 18.73
C GLU A 204 -13.29 -31.30 17.88
N ARG A 205 -13.36 -31.42 16.55
CA ARG A 205 -12.88 -30.42 15.57
C ARG A 205 -13.72 -29.14 15.61
N LEU A 206 -15.05 -29.27 15.62
CA LEU A 206 -16.00 -28.14 15.63
C LEU A 206 -16.02 -27.38 16.97
N ALA A 207 -15.87 -28.08 18.09
CA ALA A 207 -15.84 -27.47 19.42
C ALA A 207 -14.63 -26.55 19.64
N ARG A 208 -13.45 -26.92 19.11
CA ARG A 208 -12.20 -26.15 19.25
C ARG A 208 -12.16 -24.89 18.40
N ILE A 209 -12.79 -24.91 17.22
CA ILE A 209 -12.90 -23.73 16.33
C ILE A 209 -13.78 -22.65 17.00
N GLN A 210 -14.85 -23.04 17.69
CA GLN A 210 -15.80 -22.12 18.33
C GLN A 210 -15.25 -21.40 19.58
N GLU A 211 -14.32 -22.00 20.32
CA GLU A 211 -13.72 -21.39 21.52
C GLU A 211 -12.70 -20.29 21.23
N SER A 212 -12.23 -20.16 19.98
CA SER A 212 -11.14 -19.24 19.61
C SER A 212 -11.60 -17.89 19.03
N ILE A 213 -12.91 -17.66 18.87
CA ILE A 213 -13.46 -16.44 18.22
C ILE A 213 -13.85 -15.39 19.26
N PRO A 214 -13.18 -14.21 19.30
CA PRO A 214 -13.58 -13.09 20.17
C PRO A 214 -15.02 -12.65 19.92
N SER A 215 -15.78 -12.42 21.00
CA SER A 215 -17.23 -12.11 20.95
C SER A 215 -17.59 -10.88 20.10
N TYR A 216 -16.69 -9.90 19.96
CA TYR A 216 -16.94 -8.68 19.19
C TYR A 216 -16.90 -8.88 17.66
N LEU A 217 -16.33 -9.99 17.17
CA LEU A 217 -16.35 -10.36 15.74
C LEU A 217 -17.61 -11.12 15.36
N ARG A 218 -18.26 -11.77 16.32
CA ARG A 218 -19.47 -12.57 16.12
C ARG A 218 -20.60 -11.75 15.50
N ASP A 219 -20.74 -10.48 15.91
CA ASP A 219 -21.79 -9.58 15.44
C ASP A 219 -21.48 -8.92 14.08
N LYS A 220 -20.18 -8.78 13.71
CA LYS A 220 -19.76 -8.28 12.38
C LYS A 220 -19.75 -9.37 11.30
N ILE A 221 -19.49 -10.62 11.70
CA ILE A 221 -19.51 -11.79 10.79
C ILE A 221 -20.95 -12.18 10.44
N LEU A 222 -21.90 -12.01 11.38
CA LEU A 222 -23.31 -12.27 11.11
C LEU A 222 -23.97 -11.19 10.24
N SER A 223 -23.47 -9.95 10.29
CA SER A 223 -24.01 -8.83 9.49
C SER A 223 -23.46 -8.77 8.05
N SER A 224 -22.39 -9.51 7.74
CA SER A 224 -21.74 -9.58 6.41
C SER A 224 -22.09 -10.84 5.62
N LYS A 225 -23.09 -11.62 6.07
CA LYS A 225 -23.60 -12.82 5.37
C LYS A 225 -24.38 -12.56 4.08
N SER A 226 -24.34 -11.36 3.50
CA SER A 226 -25.09 -11.05 2.29
C SER A 226 -24.33 -10.12 1.35
N ARG A 227 -23.90 -10.69 0.22
CA ARG A 227 -23.23 -10.08 -0.96
C ARG A 227 -21.75 -9.80 -0.68
N VAL A 228 -20.81 -10.35 -1.46
CA VAL A 228 -20.53 -9.92 -2.84
C VAL A 228 -19.73 -11.01 -3.59
N GLU A 229 -20.07 -11.22 -4.86
CA GLU A 229 -19.33 -11.99 -5.88
C GLU A 229 -18.05 -11.27 -6.30
N GLY A 230 -16.94 -11.99 -6.49
CA GLY A 230 -15.82 -11.71 -7.43
C GLY A 230 -15.47 -10.27 -7.83
N GLU A 231 -15.58 -9.29 -6.95
CA GLU A 231 -15.37 -7.88 -7.33
C GLU A 231 -13.89 -7.64 -7.66
N ARG A 232 -13.63 -7.25 -8.92
CA ARG A 232 -12.32 -6.73 -9.33
C ARG A 232 -12.09 -5.37 -8.68
N LYS A 233 -11.19 -5.33 -7.71
CA LYS A 233 -10.78 -4.08 -7.05
C LYS A 233 -9.42 -3.64 -7.54
N LEU A 234 -9.25 -2.34 -7.72
CA LEU A 234 -7.95 -1.74 -7.97
C LEU A 234 -7.22 -1.70 -6.63
N VAL A 235 -6.10 -2.41 -6.52
CA VAL A 235 -5.28 -2.45 -5.31
C VAL A 235 -3.83 -2.12 -5.64
N THR A 236 -3.07 -1.73 -4.62
CA THR A 236 -1.61 -1.65 -4.72
C THR A 236 -0.98 -2.71 -3.83
N MET A 237 -0.19 -3.58 -4.45
CA MET A 237 0.55 -4.65 -3.79
C MET A 237 1.94 -4.14 -3.40
N LEU A 238 2.37 -4.44 -2.18
CA LEU A 238 3.72 -4.21 -1.69
C LEU A 238 4.30 -5.53 -1.23
N TYR A 239 5.45 -5.89 -1.81
CA TYR A 239 6.28 -7.02 -1.41
C TYR A 239 7.59 -6.49 -0.83
N SER A 240 8.04 -7.06 0.28
CA SER A 240 9.28 -6.67 0.93
C SER A 240 9.98 -7.90 1.49
N ASP A 241 11.24 -8.14 1.10
CA ASP A 241 12.06 -9.23 1.63
C ASP A 241 13.34 -8.74 2.31
N LEU A 242 13.86 -9.52 3.26
CA LEU A 242 15.03 -9.18 4.06
C LEU A 242 16.34 -9.52 3.35
N SER A 243 16.98 -8.49 2.79
CA SER A 243 18.33 -8.61 2.27
C SER A 243 19.34 -8.96 3.38
N GLY A 244 20.07 -10.06 3.20
CA GLY A 244 21.08 -10.54 4.15
C GLY A 244 20.66 -11.73 5.00
N PHE A 245 19.44 -12.24 4.82
CA PHE A 245 18.91 -13.39 5.56
C PHE A 245 19.74 -14.66 5.42
N THR A 246 20.34 -14.92 4.26
CA THR A 246 21.24 -16.08 4.08
C THR A 246 22.47 -16.01 5.01
N ALA A 247 23.08 -14.83 5.14
CA ALA A 247 24.23 -14.63 6.03
C ALA A 247 23.83 -14.71 7.50
N LEU A 248 22.63 -14.22 7.84
CA LEU A 248 22.03 -14.36 9.16
C LEU A 248 21.82 -15.84 9.51
N SER A 249 21.21 -16.59 8.59
CA SER A 249 20.92 -18.02 8.74
C SER A 249 22.18 -18.86 8.92
N GLU A 250 23.24 -18.61 8.14
CA GLU A 250 24.50 -19.34 8.30
C GLU A 250 25.19 -19.02 9.64
N ARG A 251 25.17 -17.76 10.07
CA ARG A 251 25.79 -17.33 11.34
C ARG A 251 25.10 -17.92 12.56
N PHE A 252 23.78 -18.06 12.51
CA PHE A 252 22.95 -18.55 13.62
C PHE A 252 22.33 -19.92 13.36
N LYS A 253 22.96 -20.75 12.52
CA LYS A 253 22.47 -22.11 12.19
C LYS A 253 22.20 -22.99 13.42
N ASP A 254 23.03 -22.83 14.47
CA ASP A 254 22.90 -23.54 15.74
C ASP A 254 21.99 -22.84 16.76
N ARG A 255 21.41 -21.68 16.38
CA ARG A 255 20.62 -20.77 17.25
C ARG A 255 19.38 -20.23 16.52
N PRO A 256 18.43 -21.09 16.13
CA PRO A 256 17.20 -20.67 15.44
C PRO A 256 16.30 -19.76 16.30
N ASP A 257 16.48 -19.78 17.63
CA ASP A 257 15.83 -18.85 18.55
C ASP A 257 16.21 -17.38 18.29
N ILE A 258 17.45 -17.12 17.88
CA ILE A 258 17.91 -15.77 17.52
C ILE A 258 17.35 -15.36 16.16
N ILE A 259 17.34 -16.27 15.18
CA ILE A 259 16.75 -16.00 13.85
C ILE A 259 15.28 -15.63 14.00
N ALA A 260 14.51 -16.42 14.75
CA ALA A 260 13.11 -16.15 15.02
C ALA A 260 12.89 -14.79 15.70
N ALA A 261 13.71 -14.45 16.71
CA ALA A 261 13.61 -13.16 17.41
C ALA A 261 13.91 -11.97 16.50
N VAL A 262 14.87 -12.11 15.57
CA VAL A 262 15.22 -11.09 14.58
C VAL A 262 14.06 -10.89 13.60
N ILE A 263 13.53 -11.97 13.01
CA ILE A 263 12.40 -11.91 12.08
C ILE A 263 11.17 -11.29 12.74
N ASP A 264 10.80 -11.77 13.93
CA ASP A 264 9.65 -11.25 14.69
C ASP A 264 9.76 -9.75 14.93
N ARG A 265 10.95 -9.27 15.29
CA ARG A 265 11.18 -7.84 15.50
C ARG A 265 11.11 -7.04 14.19
N CYS A 266 11.65 -7.56 13.09
CA CYS A 266 11.49 -6.96 11.77
C CYS A 266 10.01 -6.88 11.37
N HIS A 267 9.26 -7.97 11.46
CA HIS A 267 7.84 -8.01 11.11
C HIS A 267 6.99 -7.04 11.94
N LYS A 268 7.24 -6.94 13.25
CA LYS A 268 6.54 -5.98 14.12
C LYS A 268 6.81 -4.53 13.72
N GLU A 269 8.08 -4.18 13.55
CA GLU A 269 8.46 -2.79 13.24
C GLU A 269 8.01 -2.37 11.83
N LEU A 270 8.18 -3.24 10.84
CA LEU A 270 7.77 -2.97 9.45
C LEU A 270 6.24 -3.03 9.29
N GLY A 271 5.57 -4.00 9.92
CA GLY A 271 4.12 -4.11 9.93
C GLY A 271 3.44 -2.87 10.50
N ARG A 272 3.95 -2.31 11.61
CA ARG A 272 3.45 -1.04 12.17
C ARG A 272 3.48 0.11 11.16
N ILE A 273 4.49 0.17 10.29
CA ILE A 273 4.60 1.20 9.25
C ILE A 273 3.54 0.97 8.18
N ILE A 274 3.34 -0.28 7.74
CA ILE A 274 2.29 -0.64 6.77
C ILE A 274 0.91 -0.21 7.30
N TYR A 275 0.59 -0.55 8.56
CA TYR A 275 -0.67 -0.16 9.19
C TYR A 275 -0.80 1.35 9.40
N LYS A 276 0.29 2.06 9.70
CA LYS A 276 0.31 3.53 9.82
C LYS A 276 -0.12 4.21 8.52
N TRP A 277 0.22 3.62 7.38
CA TRP A 277 -0.18 4.07 6.05
C TRP A 277 -1.48 3.42 5.55
N GLU A 278 -2.22 2.78 6.45
CA GLU A 278 -3.52 2.14 6.22
C GLU A 278 -3.46 0.99 5.19
N GLY A 279 -2.29 0.40 4.99
CA GLY A 279 -2.14 -0.89 4.33
C GLY A 279 -2.44 -2.03 5.31
N VAL A 280 -2.74 -3.19 4.76
CA VAL A 280 -2.98 -4.43 5.51
C VAL A 280 -1.91 -5.44 5.14
N VAL A 281 -1.27 -6.06 6.12
CA VAL A 281 -0.41 -7.22 5.89
C VAL A 281 -1.32 -8.41 5.56
N ASP A 282 -1.19 -8.93 4.35
CA ASP A 282 -1.94 -10.10 3.89
C ASP A 282 -1.24 -11.39 4.35
N LYS A 283 0.07 -11.48 4.10
CA LYS A 283 0.86 -12.69 4.39
C LYS A 283 2.26 -12.34 4.89
N LEU A 284 2.76 -13.20 5.78
CA LEU A 284 4.14 -13.24 6.22
C LEU A 284 4.76 -14.58 5.83
N VAL A 285 5.94 -14.52 5.20
CA VAL A 285 6.53 -15.65 4.49
C VAL A 285 8.01 -15.74 4.83
N GLY A 286 8.33 -16.42 5.93
CA GLY A 286 9.72 -16.42 6.41
C GLY A 286 10.13 -15.00 6.81
N ASP A 287 10.94 -14.35 5.98
CA ASP A 287 11.40 -12.96 6.09
C ASP A 287 10.70 -11.97 5.14
N GLU A 288 9.84 -12.48 4.26
CA GLU A 288 9.07 -11.70 3.28
C GLU A 288 7.73 -11.23 3.87
N ILE A 289 7.37 -9.98 3.57
CA ILE A 289 6.11 -9.32 3.92
C ILE A 289 5.34 -9.01 2.64
N MET A 290 4.11 -9.50 2.56
CA MET A 290 3.14 -9.15 1.52
C MET A 290 2.04 -8.27 2.12
N ALA A 291 1.84 -7.09 1.54
CA ALA A 291 0.84 -6.13 1.98
C ALA A 291 -0.02 -5.60 0.83
N ILE A 292 -1.25 -5.22 1.18
CA ILE A 292 -2.27 -4.72 0.26
C ILE A 292 -2.71 -3.32 0.72
N PHE A 293 -2.76 -2.40 -0.23
CA PHE A 293 -3.39 -1.08 -0.10
C PHE A 293 -4.60 -1.03 -1.03
N GLY A 294 -5.71 -0.47 -0.57
CA GLY A 294 -6.97 -0.43 -1.31
C GLY A 294 -7.94 -1.59 -1.04
N ALA A 295 -7.64 -2.45 -0.06
CA ALA A 295 -8.57 -3.42 0.47
C ALA A 295 -8.29 -3.64 1.97
N PRO A 296 -9.32 -3.75 2.85
CA PRO A 296 -10.75 -3.69 2.56
C PRO A 296 -11.29 -2.26 2.33
N VAL A 297 -10.49 -1.23 2.64
CA VAL A 297 -10.84 0.18 2.43
C VAL A 297 -10.07 0.73 1.24
N ILE A 298 -10.78 1.33 0.28
CA ILE A 298 -10.20 1.91 -0.94
C ILE A 298 -9.93 3.40 -0.73
N HIS A 299 -8.76 3.86 -1.13
CA HIS A 299 -8.39 5.27 -1.19
C HIS A 299 -7.92 5.65 -2.60
N GLU A 300 -8.15 6.91 -2.98
CA GLU A 300 -7.64 7.44 -4.26
C GLU A 300 -6.10 7.52 -4.30
N ASP A 301 -5.43 7.48 -3.14
CA ASP A 301 -3.98 7.62 -2.97
C ASP A 301 -3.29 6.33 -2.46
N ASP A 302 -3.91 5.16 -2.59
CA ASP A 302 -3.30 3.87 -2.20
C ASP A 302 -1.90 3.63 -2.83
N PRO A 303 -1.64 3.96 -4.11
CA PRO A 303 -0.31 3.86 -4.68
C PRO A 303 0.73 4.76 -3.98
N GLU A 304 0.36 5.99 -3.62
CA GLU A 304 1.23 6.89 -2.85
C GLU A 304 1.52 6.33 -1.45
N ARG A 305 0.49 5.81 -0.78
CA ARG A 305 0.60 5.24 0.56
C ARG A 305 1.54 4.05 0.59
N ALA A 306 1.46 3.17 -0.40
CA ALA A 306 2.38 2.05 -0.55
C ALA A 306 3.84 2.51 -0.70
N ILE A 307 4.09 3.49 -1.57
CA ILE A 307 5.45 4.05 -1.73
C ILE A 307 5.94 4.73 -0.45
N MET A 308 5.08 5.49 0.23
CA MET A 308 5.43 6.14 1.49
C MET A 308 5.74 5.12 2.60
N ALA A 309 4.96 4.05 2.69
CA ALA A 309 5.23 2.94 3.58
C ALA A 309 6.59 2.31 3.26
N GLY A 310 6.88 2.02 1.99
CA GLY A 310 8.17 1.48 1.57
C GLY A 310 9.36 2.39 1.92
N LEU A 311 9.25 3.70 1.69
CA LEU A 311 10.31 4.66 2.03
C LEU A 311 10.55 4.72 3.55
N GLU A 312 9.49 4.72 4.35
CA GLU A 312 9.59 4.70 5.81
C GLU A 312 10.14 3.37 6.34
N MET A 313 9.76 2.24 5.73
CA MET A 313 10.30 0.91 6.01
C MET A 313 11.81 0.86 5.77
N LEU A 314 12.29 1.40 4.64
CA LEU A 314 13.72 1.49 4.35
C LEU A 314 14.49 2.29 5.40
N GLU A 315 13.95 3.44 5.83
CA GLU A 315 14.59 4.26 6.85
C GLU A 315 14.59 3.58 8.23
N ARG A 316 13.47 2.94 8.60
CA ARG A 316 13.39 2.18 9.85
C ARG A 316 14.37 1.00 9.84
N MET A 317 14.49 0.28 8.72
CA MET A 317 15.38 -0.87 8.62
C MET A 317 16.85 -0.50 8.87
N LYS A 318 17.31 0.68 8.44
CA LYS A 318 18.69 1.16 8.72
C LYS A 318 18.97 1.35 10.21
N SER A 319 17.99 1.85 10.97
CA SER A 319 18.13 1.99 12.43
C SER A 319 17.99 0.65 13.12
N LEU A 320 17.01 -0.16 12.71
CA LEU A 320 16.75 -1.49 13.28
C LEU A 320 17.93 -2.45 13.07
N SER A 321 18.57 -2.44 11.90
CA SER A 321 19.75 -3.28 11.65
C SER A 321 20.91 -2.97 12.61
N ARG A 322 21.06 -1.71 13.06
CA ARG A 322 22.08 -1.35 14.05
C ARG A 322 21.71 -1.88 15.43
N GLU A 323 20.46 -1.70 15.85
CA GLU A 323 19.94 -2.24 17.11
C GLU A 323 20.12 -3.78 17.18
N LEU A 324 19.73 -4.50 16.12
CA LEU A 324 19.84 -5.95 16.06
C LEU A 324 21.30 -6.42 16.05
N SER A 325 22.20 -5.67 15.40
CA SER A 325 23.62 -5.95 15.42
C SER A 325 24.23 -5.75 16.81
N GLU A 326 23.79 -4.75 17.57
CA GLU A 326 24.27 -4.50 18.93
C GLU A 326 23.73 -5.54 19.93
N GLU A 327 22.47 -5.94 19.79
CA GLU A 327 21.80 -6.85 20.72
C GLU A 327 22.15 -8.32 20.47
N PHE A 328 22.07 -8.76 19.21
CA PHE A 328 22.22 -10.18 18.84
C PHE A 328 23.51 -10.46 18.08
N GLY A 329 24.25 -9.43 17.66
CA GLY A 329 25.43 -9.61 16.80
C GLY A 329 25.07 -10.02 15.38
N THR A 330 23.94 -9.57 14.82
CA THR A 330 23.55 -9.87 13.44
C THR A 330 24.55 -9.28 12.43
N PRO A 331 24.67 -9.85 11.21
CA PRO A 331 25.25 -9.11 10.08
C PRO A 331 24.39 -7.87 9.75
N PRO A 332 24.91 -6.93 8.93
CA PRO A 332 24.10 -5.85 8.38
C PRO A 332 22.91 -6.43 7.62
N LEU A 333 21.71 -5.95 7.94
CA LEU A 333 20.45 -6.34 7.31
C LEU A 333 19.87 -5.14 6.58
N ASN A 334 19.18 -5.39 5.48
CA ASN A 334 18.40 -4.41 4.76
C ASN A 334 17.11 -5.05 4.23
N ILE A 335 16.27 -4.29 3.56
CA ILE A 335 15.13 -4.83 2.81
C ILE A 335 15.17 -4.32 1.37
N HIS A 336 14.47 -5.02 0.49
CA HIS A 336 14.23 -4.61 -0.89
C HIS A 336 12.74 -4.78 -1.18
N ILE A 337 12.16 -3.87 -1.97
CA ILE A 337 10.71 -3.69 -2.05
C ILE A 337 10.24 -3.60 -3.50
N GLY A 338 9.25 -4.42 -3.85
CA GLY A 338 8.52 -4.34 -5.12
C GLY A 338 7.09 -3.83 -4.91
N ILE A 339 6.66 -2.87 -5.73
CA ILE A 339 5.31 -2.29 -5.63
C ILE A 339 4.65 -2.26 -7.01
N ASN A 340 3.41 -2.73 -7.11
CA ASN A 340 2.63 -2.61 -8.32
C ASN A 340 1.14 -2.40 -8.06
N THR A 341 0.50 -1.59 -8.89
CA THR A 341 -0.92 -1.25 -8.80
C THR A 341 -1.67 -1.90 -9.97
N GLY A 342 -2.78 -2.57 -9.67
CA GLY A 342 -3.61 -3.15 -10.72
C GLY A 342 -4.89 -3.77 -10.20
N ARG A 343 -5.73 -4.21 -11.13
CA ARG A 343 -7.01 -4.85 -10.80
C ARG A 343 -6.77 -6.31 -10.44
N VAL A 344 -7.27 -6.71 -9.28
CA VAL A 344 -7.19 -8.09 -8.79
C VAL A 344 -8.59 -8.57 -8.43
N SER A 345 -8.84 -9.85 -8.68
CA SER A 345 -10.04 -10.50 -8.15
C SER A 345 -9.80 -10.86 -6.69
N ILE A 346 -10.73 -10.50 -5.83
CA ILE A 346 -10.66 -10.77 -4.40
C ILE A 346 -11.70 -11.84 -4.05
N GLY A 347 -11.24 -13.04 -3.73
CA GLY A 347 -12.07 -14.16 -3.27
C GLY A 347 -12.45 -14.08 -1.80
N ASN A 348 -13.57 -14.73 -1.42
CA ASN A 348 -14.06 -14.76 -0.04
C ASN A 348 -13.14 -15.53 0.92
N ILE A 349 -13.21 -15.06 2.17
CA ILE A 349 -12.48 -15.45 3.37
C ILE A 349 -12.84 -16.87 3.83
N SER A 350 -11.84 -17.71 4.12
CA SER A 350 -12.04 -18.93 4.91
C SER A 350 -11.82 -18.63 6.40
N LEU A 351 -12.80 -18.96 7.24
CA LEU A 351 -12.80 -18.73 8.69
C LEU A 351 -12.25 -19.91 9.50
N GLU A 352 -11.37 -20.75 8.94
CA GLU A 352 -10.87 -21.94 9.65
C GLU A 352 -9.63 -21.67 10.54
N GLY A 353 -9.07 -20.45 10.53
CA GLY A 353 -7.75 -20.17 11.14
C GLY A 353 -7.62 -18.99 12.13
N GLY A 354 -8.68 -18.27 12.49
CA GLY A 354 -8.61 -17.03 13.29
C GLY A 354 -8.97 -15.80 12.46
N LEU A 355 -8.63 -14.59 12.94
CA LEU A 355 -8.88 -13.27 12.31
C LEU A 355 -8.28 -13.07 10.90
N ARG A 356 -7.92 -14.14 10.22
CA ARG A 356 -7.34 -14.18 8.89
C ARG A 356 -8.40 -13.83 7.86
N MET A 357 -8.11 -12.76 7.12
CA MET A 357 -8.74 -12.52 5.84
C MET A 357 -7.78 -13.11 4.81
N ASP A 358 -7.89 -14.42 4.52
CA ASP A 358 -7.11 -15.04 3.46
C ASP A 358 -7.60 -14.47 2.12
N TYR A 359 -7.09 -13.29 1.73
CA TYR A 359 -7.40 -12.73 0.43
C TYR A 359 -6.65 -13.57 -0.60
N THR A 360 -7.40 -14.36 -1.34
CA THR A 360 -6.86 -14.97 -2.56
C THR A 360 -6.78 -13.87 -3.61
N VAL A 361 -5.69 -13.11 -3.57
CA VAL A 361 -5.38 -12.10 -4.59
C VAL A 361 -4.67 -12.80 -5.72
N ILE A 362 -5.39 -13.04 -6.82
CA ILE A 362 -4.83 -13.64 -8.04
C ILE A 362 -4.92 -12.62 -9.18
N GLY A 363 -3.81 -12.44 -9.88
CA GLY A 363 -3.74 -11.61 -11.08
C GLY A 363 -2.31 -11.20 -11.44
N GLU A 364 -2.10 -10.85 -12.71
CA GLU A 364 -0.85 -10.28 -13.24
C GLU A 364 -0.26 -9.16 -12.36
N PRO A 365 -1.05 -8.26 -11.73
CA PRO A 365 -0.48 -7.21 -10.88
C PRO A 365 0.25 -7.71 -9.64
N VAL A 366 -0.15 -8.85 -9.07
CA VAL A 366 0.49 -9.49 -7.91
C VAL A 366 1.81 -10.12 -8.35
N GLU A 367 1.79 -10.85 -9.47
CA GLU A 367 2.98 -11.48 -10.03
C GLU A 367 4.05 -10.45 -10.40
N LEU A 368 3.63 -9.30 -10.95
CA LEU A 368 4.53 -8.21 -11.25
C LEU A 368 5.12 -7.61 -9.96
N ALA A 369 4.32 -7.34 -8.91
CA ALA A 369 4.85 -6.79 -7.65
C ALA A 369 5.93 -7.68 -7.02
N GLU A 370 5.68 -8.99 -6.94
CA GLU A 370 6.65 -9.98 -6.48
C GLU A 370 7.88 -10.02 -7.38
N LYS A 371 7.69 -9.96 -8.71
CA LYS A 371 8.82 -9.94 -9.64
C LYS A 371 9.70 -8.70 -9.49
N LEU A 372 9.08 -7.55 -9.22
CA LEU A 372 9.80 -6.30 -8.97
C LEU A 372 10.61 -6.36 -7.68
N GLU A 373 10.09 -7.02 -6.65
CA GLU A 373 10.80 -7.28 -5.41
C GLU A 373 12.04 -8.17 -5.69
N GLU A 374 11.87 -9.31 -6.36
CA GLU A 374 12.97 -10.25 -6.66
C GLU A 374 14.16 -9.61 -7.41
N ILE A 375 13.89 -8.62 -8.26
CA ILE A 375 14.92 -7.93 -9.06
C ILE A 375 15.45 -6.66 -8.39
N SER A 376 14.89 -6.27 -7.25
CA SER A 376 15.31 -5.08 -6.50
C SER A 376 16.63 -5.34 -5.76
N GLU A 377 17.48 -4.33 -5.71
CA GLU A 377 18.70 -4.36 -4.90
C GLU A 377 18.41 -4.03 -3.42
N PRO A 378 19.28 -4.44 -2.47
CA PRO A 378 19.12 -4.08 -1.06
C PRO A 378 19.04 -2.57 -0.84
N GLY A 379 17.93 -2.11 -0.25
CA GLY A 379 17.66 -0.70 -0.02
C GLY A 379 16.93 0.01 -1.16
N GLN A 380 16.49 -0.73 -2.18
CA GLN A 380 15.81 -0.21 -3.35
C GLN A 380 14.29 -0.45 -3.27
N ILE A 381 13.51 0.45 -3.86
CA ILE A 381 12.09 0.27 -4.14
C ILE A 381 11.90 0.33 -5.66
N VAL A 382 11.36 -0.74 -6.24
CA VAL A 382 11.07 -0.81 -7.68
C VAL A 382 9.57 -0.89 -7.90
N VAL A 383 9.07 -0.08 -8.84
CA VAL A 383 7.65 -0.01 -9.19
C VAL A 383 7.37 -0.32 -10.65
N GLY A 384 6.18 -0.86 -10.90
CA GLY A 384 5.64 -1.07 -12.24
C GLY A 384 5.15 0.22 -12.90
N GLU A 385 4.89 0.17 -14.20
CA GLU A 385 4.48 1.32 -15.00
C GLU A 385 3.16 1.96 -14.52
N SER A 386 2.19 1.15 -14.07
CA SER A 386 0.91 1.65 -13.54
C SER A 386 1.10 2.50 -12.28
N THR A 387 1.84 1.97 -11.29
CA THR A 387 2.19 2.68 -10.06
C THR A 387 2.95 3.96 -10.40
N TYR A 388 3.98 3.88 -11.25
CA TYR A 388 4.72 5.06 -11.72
C TYR A 388 3.79 6.13 -12.30
N ARG A 389 2.89 5.77 -13.21
CA ARG A 389 1.96 6.74 -13.85
C ARG A 389 1.05 7.41 -12.83
N LEU A 390 0.55 6.66 -11.85
CA LEU A 390 -0.33 7.17 -10.80
C LEU A 390 0.40 8.10 -9.82
N THR A 391 1.69 7.85 -9.58
CA THR A 391 2.45 8.52 -8.50
C THR A 391 3.56 9.46 -9.00
N ARG A 392 3.82 9.57 -10.30
CA ARG A 392 4.88 10.43 -10.90
C ARG A 392 4.78 11.92 -10.54
N ALA A 393 3.59 12.36 -10.15
CA ALA A 393 3.37 13.73 -9.68
C ALA A 393 3.96 13.96 -8.28
N SER A 394 4.08 12.91 -7.47
CA SER A 394 4.42 12.97 -6.05
C SER A 394 5.85 12.51 -5.73
N PHE A 395 6.46 11.70 -6.59
CA PHE A 395 7.78 11.11 -6.37
C PHE A 395 8.72 11.24 -7.56
N ASP A 396 10.02 11.23 -7.27
CA ASP A 396 11.08 11.18 -8.27
C ASP A 396 11.44 9.73 -8.57
N PHE A 397 11.62 9.44 -9.86
CA PHE A 397 11.84 8.10 -10.37
C PHE A 397 13.05 8.05 -11.29
N LYS A 398 13.73 6.91 -11.30
CA LYS A 398 14.77 6.57 -12.28
C LYS A 398 14.32 5.36 -13.10
N PRO A 399 14.28 5.44 -14.44
CA PRO A 399 13.91 4.29 -15.27
C PRO A 399 14.97 3.18 -15.16
N LEU A 400 14.52 1.93 -14.99
CA LEU A 400 15.39 0.75 -14.90
C LEU A 400 15.30 -0.18 -16.12
N GLY A 401 14.41 0.09 -17.06
CA GLY A 401 14.21 -0.71 -18.27
C GLY A 401 12.86 -1.43 -18.27
N GLU A 402 12.84 -2.65 -18.78
CA GLU A 402 11.64 -3.49 -18.90
C GLU A 402 11.86 -4.88 -18.31
N VAL A 403 10.82 -5.43 -17.68
CA VAL A 403 10.77 -6.81 -17.20
C VAL A 403 9.66 -7.58 -17.93
N GLU A 404 9.86 -8.87 -18.16
CA GLU A 404 8.84 -9.74 -18.75
C GLU A 404 8.08 -10.48 -17.65
N VAL A 405 6.76 -10.30 -17.60
CA VAL A 405 5.84 -10.96 -16.67
C VAL A 405 4.58 -11.33 -17.46
N GLY A 406 4.07 -12.57 -17.29
CA GLY A 406 2.86 -13.02 -18.00
C GLY A 406 2.95 -12.98 -19.54
N GLY A 407 4.16 -13.02 -20.12
CA GLY A 407 4.38 -12.89 -21.57
C GLY A 407 4.30 -11.46 -22.12
N ARG A 408 4.24 -10.44 -21.25
CA ARG A 408 4.26 -9.02 -21.60
C ARG A 408 5.51 -8.33 -21.04
N ARG A 409 6.03 -7.34 -21.77
CA ARG A 409 7.15 -6.50 -21.31
C ARG A 409 6.58 -5.24 -20.66
N VAL A 410 6.93 -5.02 -19.40
CA VAL A 410 6.45 -3.89 -18.58
C VAL A 410 7.62 -3.02 -18.18
N ARG A 411 7.49 -1.70 -18.34
CA ARG A 411 8.52 -0.75 -17.91
C ARG A 411 8.56 -0.62 -16.40
N ILE A 412 9.76 -0.49 -15.85
CA ILE A 412 10.01 -0.47 -14.42
C ILE A 412 10.86 0.72 -13.99
N TYR A 413 10.62 1.18 -12.76
CA TYR A 413 11.18 2.42 -12.25
C TYR A 413 11.64 2.26 -10.79
N GLU A 414 12.81 2.79 -10.47
CA GLU A 414 13.30 2.95 -9.10
C GLU A 414 12.68 4.20 -8.48
N VAL A 415 12.15 4.09 -7.26
CA VAL A 415 11.73 5.24 -6.46
C VAL A 415 12.95 5.88 -5.81
N LEU A 416 13.22 7.15 -6.11
CA LEU A 416 14.33 7.89 -5.50
C LEU A 416 13.94 8.61 -4.21
N GLY A 417 12.67 8.98 -4.10
CA GLY A 417 12.14 9.70 -2.95
C GLY A 417 10.95 10.58 -3.30
N ARG A 418 10.44 11.27 -2.29
CA ARG A 418 9.34 12.21 -2.47
C ARG A 418 9.85 13.47 -3.18
N LYS A 419 9.07 13.99 -4.13
CA LYS A 419 9.36 15.29 -4.74
C LYS A 419 9.28 16.38 -3.67
N ALA A 420 10.25 17.28 -3.67
CA ALA A 420 10.26 18.46 -2.78
C ALA A 420 9.02 19.35 -2.98
N VAL A 421 8.46 19.35 -4.20
CA VAL A 421 7.18 19.99 -4.54
C VAL A 421 6.37 19.01 -5.40
N PRO A 422 5.27 18.43 -4.89
CA PRO A 422 4.43 17.58 -5.69
C PRO A 422 3.76 18.39 -6.82
N GLU A 423 3.73 17.83 -8.02
CA GLU A 423 3.04 18.40 -9.16
C GLU A 423 1.52 18.18 -9.02
N PRO A 424 0.65 19.05 -9.56
CA PRO A 424 -0.78 18.79 -9.59
C PRO A 424 -1.07 17.48 -10.34
N LYS A 425 -1.68 16.49 -9.66
CA LYS A 425 -2.22 15.28 -10.30
C LYS A 425 -3.35 15.68 -11.26
N ARG A 426 -3.07 15.90 -12.55
CA ARG A 426 -4.11 16.28 -13.51
C ARG A 426 -3.89 15.70 -14.89
N GLY A 427 -4.88 14.90 -15.30
CA GLY A 427 -5.27 14.62 -16.69
C GLY A 427 -4.28 13.76 -17.47
N VAL A 428 -4.82 12.89 -18.31
CA VAL A 428 -4.06 12.19 -19.34
C VAL A 428 -3.32 13.26 -20.15
N LYS A 429 -2.00 13.36 -20.02
CA LYS A 429 -1.18 14.26 -20.86
C LYS A 429 -1.24 13.86 -22.34
N GLU A 430 -1.73 12.66 -22.63
CA GLU A 430 -1.85 12.05 -23.96
C GLU A 430 -3.22 12.25 -24.61
N LEU A 431 -4.27 12.69 -23.88
CA LEU A 431 -5.52 13.15 -24.47
C LEU A 431 -5.49 14.69 -24.54
N ARG A 432 -5.96 15.27 -25.66
CA ARG A 432 -6.12 16.72 -25.82
C ARG A 432 -6.78 17.29 -24.56
N ARG A 433 -6.26 18.40 -23.99
CA ARG A 433 -6.88 19.06 -22.81
C ARG A 433 -8.39 19.20 -23.06
N PRO A 434 -9.27 18.49 -22.33
CA PRO A 434 -10.68 18.54 -22.63
C PRO A 434 -11.19 19.97 -22.45
N PRO A 435 -12.05 20.48 -23.36
CA PRO A 435 -12.65 21.80 -23.20
C PRO A 435 -13.45 21.86 -21.89
N LEU A 436 -13.54 23.06 -21.29
CA LEU A 436 -14.44 23.27 -20.16
C LEU A 436 -15.89 23.29 -20.70
N ILE A 437 -16.69 22.28 -20.38
CA ILE A 437 -18.08 22.15 -20.85
C ILE A 437 -19.03 22.24 -19.66
N GLY A 438 -20.13 22.97 -19.82
CA GLY A 438 -21.21 23.05 -18.84
C GLY A 438 -20.83 23.79 -17.56
N ARG A 439 -19.88 24.74 -17.65
CA ARG A 439 -19.36 25.51 -16.51
C ARG A 439 -19.30 27.02 -16.77
N ASP A 440 -20.10 27.50 -17.73
CA ASP A 440 -20.08 28.90 -18.15
C ASP A 440 -20.54 29.84 -17.04
N GLU A 441 -21.54 29.46 -16.25
CA GLU A 441 -22.04 30.25 -15.12
C GLU A 441 -21.04 30.29 -13.96
N GLU A 442 -20.48 29.13 -13.60
CA GLU A 442 -19.46 29.00 -12.57
C GLU A 442 -18.20 29.81 -12.93
N LEU A 443 -17.73 29.69 -14.18
CA LEU A 443 -16.57 30.47 -14.65
C LEU A 443 -16.87 31.96 -14.65
N LYS A 444 -18.08 32.38 -15.06
CA LYS A 444 -18.50 33.78 -15.02
C LYS A 444 -18.53 34.33 -13.59
N ALA A 445 -18.99 33.54 -12.62
CA ALA A 445 -18.96 33.93 -11.20
C ALA A 445 -17.53 34.17 -10.70
N LEU A 446 -16.59 33.29 -11.05
CA LEU A 446 -15.16 33.46 -10.72
C LEU A 446 -14.56 34.71 -11.36
N LEU A 447 -14.85 34.95 -12.64
CA LEU A 447 -14.36 36.13 -13.35
C LEU A 447 -14.91 37.44 -12.77
N ASN A 448 -16.20 37.46 -12.39
CA ASN A 448 -16.79 38.63 -11.73
C ASN A 448 -16.13 38.92 -10.37
N ALA A 449 -15.86 37.89 -9.56
CA ALA A 449 -15.12 38.05 -8.30
C ALA A 449 -13.71 38.59 -8.55
N ALA A 450 -13.02 38.10 -9.59
CA ALA A 450 -11.69 38.60 -9.97
C ALA A 450 -11.72 40.08 -10.37
N GLU A 451 -12.75 40.54 -11.11
CA GLU A 451 -12.91 41.95 -11.45
C GLU A 451 -13.09 42.84 -10.22
N GLU A 452 -13.86 42.39 -9.23
CA GLU A 452 -13.98 43.11 -7.95
C GLU A 452 -12.64 43.18 -7.22
N THR A 453 -11.84 42.11 -7.28
CA THR A 453 -10.49 42.14 -6.71
C THR A 453 -9.55 43.07 -7.43
N LEU A 454 -9.63 43.17 -8.75
CA LEU A 454 -8.86 44.12 -9.53
C LEU A 454 -9.25 45.58 -9.26
N LYS A 455 -10.47 45.83 -8.78
CA LYS A 455 -10.91 47.15 -8.29
C LYS A 455 -10.39 47.50 -6.88
N GLY A 456 -9.56 46.65 -6.28
CA GLY A 456 -8.99 46.88 -4.97
C GLY A 456 -9.78 46.26 -3.82
N ARG A 457 -10.74 45.36 -4.08
CA ARG A 457 -11.56 44.74 -3.04
C ARG A 457 -11.11 43.32 -2.72
N ARG A 458 -11.17 42.94 -1.46
CA ARG A 458 -10.93 41.56 -1.08
C ARG A 458 -12.15 40.72 -1.46
N THR A 459 -11.92 39.57 -2.08
CA THR A 459 -12.98 38.59 -2.38
C THR A 459 -12.65 37.24 -1.80
N ILE A 460 -13.69 36.47 -1.46
CA ILE A 460 -13.56 35.10 -0.97
C ILE A 460 -14.43 34.23 -1.86
N VAL A 461 -13.86 33.18 -2.40
CA VAL A 461 -14.59 32.24 -3.24
C VAL A 461 -14.48 30.84 -2.66
N CYS A 462 -15.62 30.18 -2.47
CA CYS A 462 -15.67 28.76 -2.16
C CYS A 462 -16.11 27.98 -3.40
N ILE A 463 -15.28 27.08 -3.90
CA ILE A 463 -15.63 26.15 -4.98
C ILE A 463 -15.93 24.79 -4.36
N ILE A 464 -17.20 24.40 -4.38
CA ILE A 464 -17.70 23.21 -3.70
C ILE A 464 -18.16 22.19 -4.74
N GLY A 465 -17.80 20.92 -4.57
CA GLY A 465 -18.31 19.87 -5.45
C GLY A 465 -17.73 18.50 -5.12
N GLN A 466 -18.46 17.45 -5.50
CA GLN A 466 -18.00 16.06 -5.30
C GLN A 466 -16.71 15.76 -6.08
N ALA A 467 -16.07 14.64 -5.73
CA ALA A 467 -14.91 14.13 -6.44
C ALA A 467 -15.23 13.93 -7.94
N GLY A 468 -14.29 14.26 -8.83
CA GLY A 468 -14.44 14.09 -10.26
C GLY A 468 -15.29 15.11 -11.03
N LEU A 469 -16.06 15.99 -10.37
CA LEU A 469 -16.96 16.95 -11.06
C LEU A 469 -16.28 18.12 -11.82
N GLY A 470 -14.95 18.16 -11.86
CA GLY A 470 -14.21 19.16 -12.64
C GLY A 470 -13.79 20.44 -11.90
N LYS A 471 -13.85 20.49 -10.56
CA LYS A 471 -13.33 21.63 -9.74
C LYS A 471 -11.93 22.06 -10.19
N SER A 472 -11.05 21.07 -10.36
CA SER A 472 -9.69 21.26 -10.83
C SER A 472 -9.62 21.88 -12.24
N ARG A 473 -10.48 21.44 -13.17
CA ARG A 473 -10.54 21.96 -14.54
C ARG A 473 -11.06 23.40 -14.57
N LEU A 474 -12.09 23.70 -13.79
CA LEU A 474 -12.63 25.06 -13.63
C LEU A 474 -11.55 26.02 -13.10
N LYS A 475 -10.83 25.63 -12.04
CA LYS A 475 -9.69 26.39 -11.51
C LYS A 475 -8.62 26.64 -12.58
N ALA A 476 -8.29 25.63 -13.38
CA ALA A 476 -7.27 25.74 -14.43
C ALA A 476 -7.70 26.72 -15.54
N GLU A 477 -8.94 26.62 -16.01
CA GLU A 477 -9.49 27.53 -17.00
C GLU A 477 -9.52 28.97 -16.47
N PHE A 478 -9.98 29.16 -15.24
CA PHE A 478 -9.99 30.47 -14.59
C PHE A 478 -8.58 31.05 -14.44
N LYS A 479 -7.60 30.26 -13.99
CA LYS A 479 -6.20 30.66 -13.86
C LYS A 479 -5.63 31.17 -15.19
N GLU A 480 -5.93 30.49 -16.29
CA GLU A 480 -5.48 30.89 -17.63
C GLU A 480 -6.08 32.25 -18.05
N ARG A 481 -7.35 32.51 -17.73
CA ARG A 481 -8.04 33.76 -18.06
C ARG A 481 -7.53 34.98 -17.27
N VAL A 482 -6.93 34.77 -16.09
CA VAL A 482 -6.46 35.85 -15.19
C VAL A 482 -4.94 35.94 -15.07
N ALA A 483 -4.19 35.04 -15.73
CA ALA A 483 -2.74 34.88 -15.58
C ALA A 483 -1.94 36.18 -15.78
N ASP A 484 -2.36 37.02 -16.74
CA ASP A 484 -1.67 38.28 -17.05
C ASP A 484 -2.04 39.44 -16.10
N ARG A 485 -3.15 39.31 -15.36
CA ARG A 485 -3.74 40.41 -14.59
C ARG A 485 -3.46 40.31 -13.09
N MET A 486 -3.29 39.11 -12.57
CA MET A 486 -3.14 38.85 -11.13
C MET A 486 -1.99 37.87 -10.88
N GLU A 487 -1.28 38.04 -9.77
CA GLU A 487 -0.31 37.05 -9.31
C GLU A 487 -1.04 35.84 -8.72
N TRP A 488 -0.52 34.64 -8.95
CA TRP A 488 -1.17 33.39 -8.55
C TRP A 488 -0.29 32.61 -7.57
N LEU A 489 -0.78 32.44 -6.35
CA LEU A 489 -0.20 31.56 -5.34
C LEU A 489 -1.18 30.42 -5.07
N GLU A 490 -0.70 29.18 -5.08
CA GLU A 490 -1.57 28.02 -4.84
C GLU A 490 -0.96 26.95 -3.92
N SER A 491 -1.81 26.30 -3.14
CA SER A 491 -1.42 25.10 -2.39
C SER A 491 -2.58 24.12 -2.37
N PHE A 492 -2.32 22.90 -1.94
CA PHE A 492 -3.32 21.85 -1.84
C PHE A 492 -3.02 20.98 -0.63
N CYS A 493 -4.06 20.42 -0.02
CA CYS A 493 -3.91 19.42 1.03
C CYS A 493 -3.69 18.03 0.42
N LEU A 494 -2.97 17.17 1.14
CA LEU A 494 -2.80 15.77 0.80
C LEU A 494 -3.50 14.91 1.87
N PRO A 495 -4.13 13.77 1.52
CA PRO A 495 -4.89 12.95 2.46
C PRO A 495 -4.10 12.58 3.73
N HIS A 496 -2.82 12.26 3.58
CA HIS A 496 -1.93 11.81 4.65
C HIS A 496 -1.23 12.94 5.42
N THR A 497 -1.49 14.22 5.12
CA THR A 497 -0.82 15.35 5.79
C THR A 497 -1.64 15.97 6.92
N GLN A 498 -2.82 15.43 7.25
CA GLN A 498 -3.72 15.97 8.28
C GLN A 498 -3.08 16.08 9.68
N LYS A 499 -2.08 15.24 9.97
CA LYS A 499 -1.34 15.26 11.25
C LYS A 499 -0.15 16.23 11.26
N LEU A 500 0.20 16.82 10.12
CA LEU A 500 1.30 17.77 10.01
C LEU A 500 0.78 19.20 10.22
N SER A 501 1.42 19.93 11.13
CA SER A 501 1.12 21.34 11.38
C SER A 501 1.39 22.18 10.13
N TYR A 502 0.41 23.00 9.73
CA TYR A 502 0.55 23.92 8.60
C TYR A 502 0.83 23.23 7.27
N SER A 503 0.30 22.03 7.07
CA SER A 503 0.52 21.20 5.86
C SER A 503 0.16 21.94 4.56
N LEU A 504 -0.81 22.86 4.62
CA LEU A 504 -1.22 23.67 3.48
C LEU A 504 -0.31 24.88 3.24
N PHE A 505 0.07 25.60 4.31
CA PHE A 505 0.79 26.88 4.21
C PHE A 505 2.32 26.74 4.18
N ALA A 506 2.89 25.71 4.82
CA ALA A 506 4.32 25.48 4.80
C ALA A 506 4.90 25.29 3.37
N PRO A 507 4.35 24.39 2.51
CA PRO A 507 4.84 24.25 1.14
C PRO A 507 4.58 25.51 0.30
N LEU A 508 3.44 26.18 0.50
CA LEU A 508 3.12 27.45 -0.16
C LEU A 508 4.21 28.49 0.09
N PHE A 509 4.56 28.71 1.35
CA PHE A 509 5.53 29.74 1.72
C PHE A 509 6.98 29.35 1.43
N ARG A 510 7.32 28.05 1.48
CA ARG A 510 8.62 27.57 0.96
C ARG A 510 8.80 27.97 -0.50
N ARG A 511 7.80 27.72 -1.36
CA ARG A 511 7.85 28.12 -2.77
C ARG A 511 7.85 29.63 -2.94
N TYR A 512 7.05 30.35 -2.16
CA TYR A 512 6.99 31.81 -2.19
C TYR A 512 8.35 32.48 -1.89
N PHE A 513 9.09 31.92 -0.91
CA PHE A 513 10.44 32.37 -0.56
C PHE A 513 11.55 31.75 -1.41
N GLY A 514 11.23 30.76 -2.26
CA GLY A 514 12.19 30.04 -3.09
C GLY A 514 13.17 29.17 -2.28
N ILE A 515 12.68 28.54 -1.21
CA ILE A 515 13.46 27.67 -0.31
C ILE A 515 13.41 26.24 -0.82
N ASP A 516 14.59 25.67 -1.05
CA ASP A 516 14.77 24.29 -1.50
C ASP A 516 14.97 23.36 -0.30
N GLU A 517 14.66 22.08 -0.42
CA GLU A 517 14.80 21.12 0.69
C GLU A 517 16.26 20.92 1.13
N ALA A 518 17.19 21.01 0.18
CA ALA A 518 18.63 20.92 0.43
C ALA A 518 19.24 22.22 1.01
N ASP A 519 18.46 23.31 1.13
CA ASP A 519 18.99 24.55 1.67
C ASP A 519 19.37 24.40 3.16
N PRO A 520 20.61 24.73 3.55
CA PRO A 520 20.95 24.85 4.95
C PRO A 520 20.06 25.89 5.65
N PRO A 521 19.76 25.74 6.96
CA PRO A 521 18.84 26.65 7.66
C PRO A 521 19.22 28.13 7.57
N GLN A 522 20.51 28.45 7.56
CA GLN A 522 21.01 29.82 7.40
C GLN A 522 20.69 30.39 6.00
N THR A 523 20.81 29.57 4.95
CA THR A 523 20.45 29.96 3.58
C THR A 523 18.96 30.19 3.45
N ALA A 524 18.15 29.29 4.00
CA ALA A 524 16.70 29.40 4.01
C ALA A 524 16.24 30.68 4.73
N LEU A 525 16.79 30.97 5.92
CA LEU A 525 16.48 32.21 6.67
C LEU A 525 16.87 33.47 5.88
N ARG A 526 18.03 33.47 5.21
CA ARG A 526 18.45 34.58 4.34
C ARG A 526 17.49 34.80 3.17
N LYS A 527 17.02 33.73 2.54
CA LYS A 527 16.01 33.80 1.45
C LYS A 527 14.70 34.45 1.95
N ILE A 528 14.24 34.08 3.16
CA ILE A 528 13.08 34.70 3.81
C ILE A 528 13.30 36.21 3.99
N LYS A 529 14.38 36.60 4.69
CA LYS A 529 14.68 38.01 4.97
C LYS A 529 14.79 38.85 3.69
N HIS A 530 15.52 38.37 2.70
CA HIS A 530 15.71 39.07 1.42
C HIS A 530 14.39 39.32 0.67
N LYS A 531 13.45 38.37 0.71
CA LYS A 531 12.12 38.55 0.11
C LYS A 531 11.30 39.55 0.93
N LEU A 532 11.33 39.48 2.26
CA LEU A 532 10.62 40.41 3.15
C LEU A 532 11.16 41.85 3.03
N GLU A 533 12.47 42.04 2.91
CA GLU A 533 13.10 43.36 2.65
C GLU A 533 12.53 44.02 1.39
N ARG A 534 12.31 43.24 0.34
CA ARG A 534 11.69 43.75 -0.90
C ARG A 534 10.23 44.11 -0.71
N LEU A 535 9.50 43.42 0.16
CA LEU A 535 8.08 43.67 0.45
C LEU A 535 7.93 44.91 1.34
N PHE A 536 8.64 44.95 2.47
CA PHE A 536 8.55 45.95 3.53
C PHE A 536 9.60 47.06 3.42
N LYS A 537 9.95 47.51 2.21
CA LYS A 537 10.96 48.59 1.99
C LYS A 537 10.69 49.85 2.82
N SER A 538 9.42 50.18 3.06
CA SER A 538 8.99 51.34 3.84
C SER A 538 8.93 51.09 5.35
N ARG A 539 9.09 49.83 5.79
CA ARG A 539 8.97 49.40 7.19
C ARG A 539 10.01 48.31 7.56
N PRO A 540 11.32 48.64 7.61
CA PRO A 540 12.38 47.66 7.81
C PRO A 540 12.24 46.85 9.12
N GLU A 541 11.68 47.46 10.17
CA GLU A 541 11.46 46.79 11.45
C GLU A 541 10.48 45.60 11.35
N ALA A 542 9.59 45.57 10.35
CA ALA A 542 8.66 44.47 10.14
C ALA A 542 9.39 43.15 9.78
N ILE A 543 10.61 43.23 9.23
CA ILE A 543 11.38 42.04 8.85
C ILE A 543 11.73 41.22 10.10
N ASP A 544 12.18 41.89 11.17
CA ASP A 544 12.54 41.26 12.44
C ASP A 544 11.30 40.80 13.24
N GLU A 545 10.12 41.36 12.93
CA GLU A 545 8.83 40.95 13.50
C GLU A 545 8.22 39.74 12.78
N ILE A 546 8.49 39.54 11.48
CA ILE A 546 7.85 38.52 10.63
C ILE A 546 8.76 37.32 10.40
N SER A 547 10.04 37.56 10.10
CA SER A 547 10.98 36.51 9.66
C SER A 547 11.10 35.33 10.64
N PRO A 548 11.18 35.53 11.98
CA PRO A 548 11.34 34.42 12.91
C PRO A 548 10.14 33.46 12.93
N PHE A 549 8.92 33.99 12.81
CA PHE A 549 7.70 33.19 12.85
C PHE A 549 7.43 32.48 11.52
N MET A 550 7.75 33.12 10.39
CA MET A 550 7.76 32.43 9.10
C MET A 550 8.77 31.28 9.11
N ALA A 551 9.99 31.51 9.60
CA ALA A 551 11.00 30.46 9.72
C ALA A 551 10.54 29.31 10.63
N HIS A 552 9.90 29.62 11.76
CA HIS A 552 9.35 28.62 12.67
C HIS A 552 8.26 27.76 12.02
N MET A 553 7.27 28.37 11.35
CA MET A 553 6.22 27.65 10.61
C MET A 553 6.82 26.71 9.54
N LEU A 554 7.92 27.12 8.91
CA LEU A 554 8.62 26.33 7.90
C LEU A 554 9.60 25.29 8.47
N SER A 555 9.64 25.13 9.80
CA SER A 555 10.56 24.25 10.52
C SER A 555 12.04 24.55 10.29
N ILE A 556 12.40 25.82 10.07
CA ILE A 556 13.78 26.28 9.88
C ILE A 556 14.37 26.67 11.25
N ARG A 557 15.37 25.91 11.70
CA ARG A 557 16.03 26.11 13.00
C ARG A 557 17.25 27.02 12.89
N SER A 558 17.37 28.00 13.77
CA SER A 558 18.57 28.83 13.92
C SER A 558 18.60 29.47 15.30
N GLU A 559 19.80 29.76 15.83
CA GLU A 559 19.94 30.42 17.13
C GLU A 559 19.20 31.77 17.21
N GLU A 560 19.08 32.47 16.09
CA GLU A 560 18.35 33.73 16.01
C GLU A 560 16.84 33.53 16.23
N VAL A 561 16.28 32.53 15.53
CA VAL A 561 14.87 32.15 15.64
C VAL A 561 14.58 31.61 17.03
N ASP A 562 15.41 30.72 17.55
CA ASP A 562 15.23 30.10 18.86
C ASP A 562 15.28 31.16 19.98
N ARG A 563 16.18 32.14 19.90
CA ARG A 563 16.23 33.28 20.85
C ARG A 563 14.98 34.14 20.84
N LYS A 564 14.37 34.37 19.66
CA LYS A 564 13.12 35.15 19.54
C LYS A 564 11.91 34.40 20.11
N LEU A 565 11.91 33.08 20.02
CA LEU A 565 10.82 32.22 20.49
C LEU A 565 10.95 31.86 21.98
N ALA A 566 12.16 31.89 22.56
CA ALA A 566 12.46 31.39 23.91
C ALA A 566 11.61 31.99 25.04
N PHE A 567 11.05 33.19 24.85
CA PHE A 567 10.25 33.90 25.86
C PHE A 567 8.75 33.97 25.51
N LEU A 568 8.31 33.22 24.51
CA LEU A 568 6.92 33.22 24.04
C LEU A 568 6.23 31.92 24.41
N GLU A 569 5.01 32.04 24.91
CA GLU A 569 4.14 30.89 25.10
C GLU A 569 3.68 30.32 23.75
N PRO A 570 3.37 29.01 23.64
CA PRO A 570 2.97 28.38 22.37
C PRO A 570 1.82 29.10 21.65
N GLN A 571 0.85 29.61 22.41
CA GLN A 571 -0.27 30.39 21.86
C GLN A 571 0.20 31.70 21.22
N GLN A 572 1.14 32.41 21.86
CA GLN A 572 1.68 33.67 21.33
C GLN A 572 2.50 33.43 20.06
N VAL A 573 3.24 32.32 19.99
CA VAL A 573 3.95 31.92 18.77
C VAL A 573 2.96 31.68 17.63
N ARG A 574 1.86 30.96 17.90
CA ARG A 574 0.79 30.71 16.92
C ARG A 574 0.20 32.02 16.40
N ASP A 575 -0.21 32.91 17.29
CA ASP A 575 -0.81 34.19 16.91
C ASP A 575 0.15 35.05 16.07
N ARG A 576 1.45 35.02 16.41
CA ARG A 576 2.48 35.72 15.65
C ARG A 576 2.73 35.10 14.27
N ILE A 577 2.64 33.78 14.11
CA ILE A 577 2.64 33.13 12.78
C ILE A 577 1.47 33.64 11.95
N PHE A 578 0.27 33.68 12.53
CA PHE A 578 -0.95 34.07 11.83
C PHE A 578 -0.86 35.52 11.33
N ILE A 579 -0.41 36.42 12.20
CA ILE A 579 -0.13 37.82 11.85
C ILE A 579 0.94 37.89 10.76
N SER A 580 2.04 37.14 10.88
CA SER A 580 3.14 37.14 9.90
C SER A 580 2.70 36.72 8.50
N VAL A 581 1.84 35.69 8.42
CA VAL A 581 1.23 35.24 7.17
C VAL A 581 0.33 36.32 6.57
N ARG A 582 -0.57 36.91 7.38
CA ARG A 582 -1.45 38.00 6.93
C ARG A 582 -0.66 39.20 6.43
N GLU A 583 0.31 39.70 7.19
CA GLU A 583 1.12 40.85 6.81
C GLU A 583 1.89 40.58 5.52
N THR A 584 2.44 39.38 5.35
CA THR A 584 3.16 38.99 4.13
C THR A 584 2.24 38.97 2.91
N LEU A 585 1.04 38.40 3.04
CA LEU A 585 0.03 38.37 1.96
C LEU A 585 -0.51 39.76 1.64
N SER A 586 -0.82 40.57 2.66
CA SER A 586 -1.29 41.96 2.49
C SER A 586 -0.24 42.84 1.81
N ALA A 587 1.03 42.77 2.26
CA ALA A 587 2.11 43.53 1.65
C ALA A 587 2.40 43.11 0.20
N HIS A 588 2.15 41.84 -0.14
CA HIS A 588 2.25 41.35 -1.50
C HIS A 588 1.09 41.85 -2.36
N ALA A 589 -0.15 41.65 -1.91
CA ALA A 589 -1.36 42.06 -2.62
C ALA A 589 -1.39 43.58 -2.87
N ALA A 590 -0.93 44.39 -1.91
CA ALA A 590 -0.82 45.84 -2.07
C ALA A 590 0.10 46.29 -3.22
N LYS A 591 1.04 45.44 -3.67
CA LYS A 591 1.91 45.74 -4.81
C LYS A 591 1.34 45.24 -6.13
N ARG A 592 0.69 44.08 -6.08
CA ARG A 592 0.11 43.43 -7.25
C ARG A 592 -1.10 42.61 -6.81
N PRO A 593 -2.27 42.75 -7.47
CA PRO A 593 -3.44 41.95 -7.16
C PRO A 593 -3.11 40.46 -7.10
N LEU A 594 -3.55 39.79 -6.04
CA LEU A 594 -3.13 38.44 -5.69
C LEU A 594 -4.33 37.48 -5.65
N ILE A 595 -4.17 36.30 -6.24
CA ILE A 595 -5.04 35.15 -6.02
C ILE A 595 -4.30 34.14 -5.15
N LEU A 596 -4.90 33.78 -4.01
CA LEU A 596 -4.47 32.68 -3.15
C LEU A 596 -5.46 31.52 -3.30
N ALA A 597 -5.08 30.49 -4.05
CA ALA A 597 -5.92 29.32 -4.29
C ALA A 597 -5.52 28.11 -3.43
N LEU A 598 -6.41 27.67 -2.56
CA LEU A 598 -6.21 26.58 -1.61
C LEU A 598 -7.12 25.41 -1.98
N ASP A 599 -6.52 24.31 -2.41
CA ASP A 599 -7.22 23.14 -2.97
C ASP A 599 -7.33 21.98 -1.98
N ASP A 600 -8.28 21.09 -2.24
CA ASP A 600 -8.51 19.84 -1.50
C ASP A 600 -8.67 20.01 0.03
N LEU A 601 -9.33 21.09 0.48
CA LEU A 601 -9.41 21.43 1.92
C LEU A 601 -10.19 20.44 2.78
N HIS A 602 -10.86 19.45 2.19
CA HIS A 602 -11.43 18.31 2.93
C HIS A 602 -10.34 17.50 3.68
N TRP A 603 -9.08 17.64 3.28
CA TRP A 603 -7.91 17.05 3.97
C TRP A 603 -7.11 18.04 4.84
N ILE A 604 -7.68 19.19 5.19
CA ILE A 604 -6.97 20.26 5.90
C ILE A 604 -6.58 19.86 7.34
N ASP A 605 -5.37 20.22 7.77
CA ASP A 605 -4.97 20.10 9.18
C ASP A 605 -5.57 21.22 10.05
N PRO A 606 -5.79 20.98 11.37
CA PRO A 606 -6.46 21.95 12.25
C PRO A 606 -5.79 23.33 12.29
N LEU A 607 -4.46 23.40 12.27
CA LEU A 607 -3.74 24.69 12.36
C LEU A 607 -3.82 25.49 11.05
N SER A 608 -3.82 24.81 9.90
CA SER A 608 -4.11 25.45 8.61
C SER A 608 -5.54 25.96 8.55
N LEU A 609 -6.52 25.21 9.08
CA LEU A 609 -7.92 25.64 9.13
C LEU A 609 -8.09 26.91 9.99
N ASP A 610 -7.50 26.92 11.19
CA ASP A 610 -7.49 28.08 12.07
C ASP A 610 -6.87 29.31 11.40
N LEU A 611 -5.80 29.11 10.62
CA LEU A 611 -5.17 30.19 9.86
C LEU A 611 -6.07 30.72 8.74
N ILE A 612 -6.81 29.86 8.02
CA ILE A 612 -7.81 30.31 7.04
C ILE A 612 -8.90 31.13 7.73
N HIS A 613 -9.43 30.67 8.87
CA HIS A 613 -10.41 31.43 9.64
C HIS A 613 -9.88 32.81 10.05
N PHE A 614 -8.66 32.85 10.58
CA PHE A 614 -8.00 34.10 10.93
C PHE A 614 -7.85 35.03 9.72
N LEU A 615 -7.42 34.52 8.57
CA LEU A 615 -7.29 35.33 7.35
C LEU A 615 -8.65 35.84 6.87
N ILE A 616 -9.69 35.00 6.92
CA ILE A 616 -11.04 35.43 6.55
C ILE A 616 -11.49 36.62 7.40
N GLN A 617 -11.24 36.57 8.71
CA GLN A 617 -11.68 37.61 9.64
C GLN A 617 -10.84 38.88 9.63
N THR A 618 -9.55 38.78 9.27
CA THR A 618 -8.59 39.87 9.52
C THR A 618 -8.00 40.50 8.27
N LEU A 619 -8.21 39.93 7.08
CA LEU A 619 -7.79 40.56 5.83
C LEU A 619 -8.62 41.83 5.57
N PRO A 620 -7.98 42.99 5.25
CA PRO A 620 -8.68 44.23 4.94
C PRO A 620 -9.62 44.10 3.74
N GLU A 621 -10.74 44.82 3.76
CA GLU A 621 -11.73 44.83 2.68
C GLU A 621 -11.22 45.53 1.41
N ASP A 622 -10.32 46.51 1.58
CA ASP A 622 -9.70 47.32 0.51
C ASP A 622 -8.36 46.73 0.01
N LEU A 623 -8.16 45.43 0.23
CA LEU A 623 -6.99 44.70 -0.25
C LEU A 623 -7.31 43.99 -1.57
N PRO A 624 -6.53 44.13 -2.66
CA PRO A 624 -6.73 43.41 -3.92
C PRO A 624 -6.25 41.95 -3.80
N LEU A 625 -6.90 41.18 -2.91
CA LEU A 625 -6.63 39.76 -2.68
C LEU A 625 -7.92 38.94 -2.85
N MET A 626 -7.83 37.90 -3.69
CA MET A 626 -8.88 36.88 -3.86
C MET A 626 -8.44 35.60 -3.17
N LEU A 627 -9.18 35.16 -2.16
CA LEU A 627 -8.96 33.87 -1.47
C LEU A 627 -9.92 32.83 -2.06
N ILE A 628 -9.37 31.79 -2.71
CA ILE A 628 -10.15 30.69 -3.27
C ILE A 628 -9.96 29.46 -2.40
N CYS A 629 -11.05 28.92 -1.86
CA CYS A 629 -11.09 27.70 -1.05
C CYS A 629 -11.85 26.63 -1.82
N ILE A 630 -11.24 25.46 -2.05
CA ILE A 630 -11.84 24.38 -2.84
C ILE A 630 -11.98 23.12 -1.98
N TYR A 631 -13.20 22.61 -1.85
CA TYR A 631 -13.49 21.43 -1.01
C TYR A 631 -14.73 20.66 -1.49
N ARG A 632 -14.99 19.54 -0.84
CA ARG A 632 -16.12 18.65 -1.13
C ARG A 632 -17.33 19.00 -0.24
N PRO A 633 -18.59 18.68 -0.61
CA PRO A 633 -19.78 19.18 0.06
C PRO A 633 -20.16 18.47 1.38
N GLU A 634 -19.25 17.72 2.00
CA GLU A 634 -19.47 16.98 3.25
C GLU A 634 -19.52 17.94 4.44
N ARG A 635 -20.73 18.19 4.94
CA ARG A 635 -20.97 19.11 6.07
C ARG A 635 -20.31 18.68 7.40
N THR A 636 -19.94 17.41 7.51
CA THR A 636 -19.23 16.86 8.67
C THR A 636 -17.75 17.21 8.68
N ASP A 637 -17.19 17.58 7.53
CA ASP A 637 -15.77 17.88 7.42
C ASP A 637 -15.46 19.24 8.06
N PRO A 638 -14.36 19.38 8.82
CA PRO A 638 -14.01 20.64 9.47
C PRO A 638 -13.90 21.82 8.50
N CYS A 639 -13.55 21.59 7.24
CA CYS A 639 -13.44 22.64 6.22
C CYS A 639 -14.78 23.30 5.87
N TRP A 640 -15.92 22.69 6.19
CA TRP A 640 -17.24 23.27 5.94
C TRP A 640 -17.43 24.62 6.64
N SER A 641 -16.80 24.80 7.81
CA SER A 641 -16.86 26.07 8.57
C SER A 641 -16.26 27.26 7.82
N ILE A 642 -15.40 27.02 6.82
CA ILE A 642 -14.83 28.07 5.96
C ILE A 642 -15.94 28.80 5.22
N GLY A 643 -16.84 28.06 4.56
CA GLY A 643 -17.98 28.64 3.85
C GLY A 643 -18.96 29.32 4.79
N GLU A 644 -19.25 28.71 5.94
CA GLU A 644 -20.15 29.30 6.95
C GLU A 644 -19.61 30.63 7.50
N MET A 645 -18.31 30.73 7.72
CA MET A 645 -17.67 31.97 8.15
C MET A 645 -17.62 32.99 7.03
N ALA A 646 -17.19 32.58 5.83
CA ALA A 646 -17.04 33.45 4.68
C ALA A 646 -18.38 34.03 4.18
N SER A 647 -19.48 33.29 4.31
CA SER A 647 -20.83 33.73 3.91
C SER A 647 -21.32 35.01 4.60
N LYS A 648 -20.70 35.38 5.73
CA LYS A 648 -21.01 36.59 6.50
C LYS A 648 -20.18 37.80 6.08
N MET A 649 -19.22 37.61 5.18
CA MET A 649 -18.28 38.64 4.73
C MET A 649 -18.74 39.25 3.41
N GLU A 650 -18.46 40.54 3.21
CA GLU A 650 -18.62 41.15 1.89
C GLU A 650 -17.65 40.55 0.87
N GLY A 651 -18.05 40.51 -0.40
CA GLY A 651 -17.22 39.93 -1.48
C GLY A 651 -17.14 38.40 -1.46
N TYR A 652 -18.01 37.72 -0.71
CA TYR A 652 -18.14 36.27 -0.74
C TYR A 652 -18.89 35.78 -1.99
N VAL A 653 -18.38 34.72 -2.62
CA VAL A 653 -19.01 34.01 -3.73
C VAL A 653 -18.92 32.51 -3.50
N GLU A 654 -20.07 31.82 -3.52
CA GLU A 654 -20.13 30.36 -3.52
C GLU A 654 -20.34 29.85 -4.94
N VAL A 655 -19.53 28.88 -5.36
CA VAL A 655 -19.61 28.21 -6.65
C VAL A 655 -19.74 26.71 -6.42
N THR A 656 -20.94 26.19 -6.60
CA THR A 656 -21.25 24.77 -6.36
C THR A 656 -21.36 24.02 -7.70
N LEU A 657 -20.52 22.99 -7.88
CA LEU A 657 -20.49 22.18 -9.09
C LEU A 657 -21.44 20.99 -8.93
N GLY A 658 -22.45 20.93 -9.81
CA GLY A 658 -23.31 19.77 -10.00
C GLY A 658 -22.77 18.75 -11.00
N LYS A 659 -23.46 17.64 -11.19
CA LYS A 659 -23.21 16.72 -12.32
C LYS A 659 -23.45 17.44 -13.65
N LEU A 660 -22.74 17.04 -14.69
CA LEU A 660 -23.04 17.49 -16.04
C LEU A 660 -24.39 16.93 -16.48
N SER A 661 -25.17 17.72 -17.20
CA SER A 661 -26.34 17.23 -17.91
C SER A 661 -25.93 16.20 -18.97
N ARG A 662 -26.90 15.39 -19.43
CA ARG A 662 -26.65 14.38 -20.46
C ARG A 662 -26.13 14.99 -21.77
N GLU A 663 -26.59 16.20 -22.12
CA GLU A 663 -26.14 16.93 -23.31
C GLU A 663 -24.68 17.40 -23.15
N GLU A 664 -24.32 17.94 -22.00
CA GLU A 664 -22.94 18.36 -21.69
C GLU A 664 -21.98 17.18 -21.62
N SER A 665 -22.44 16.05 -21.08
CA SER A 665 -21.68 14.81 -21.02
C SER A 665 -21.42 14.25 -22.42
N ARG A 666 -22.42 14.30 -23.32
CA ARG A 666 -22.22 13.91 -24.72
C ARG A 666 -21.18 14.80 -25.41
N ARG A 667 -21.28 16.12 -25.24
CA ARG A 667 -20.30 17.07 -25.80
C ARG A 667 -18.89 16.86 -25.23
N LEU A 668 -18.76 16.45 -23.96
CA LEU A 668 -17.47 16.12 -23.36
C LEU A 668 -16.88 14.85 -23.95
N LEU A 669 -17.70 13.81 -24.11
CA LEU A 669 -17.30 12.56 -24.73
C LEU A 669 -16.78 12.77 -26.16
N GLU A 670 -17.53 13.52 -26.97
CA GLU A 670 -17.16 13.87 -28.35
C GLU A 670 -15.89 14.72 -28.44
N ALA A 671 -15.60 15.53 -27.41
CA ALA A 671 -14.38 16.33 -27.35
C ALA A 671 -13.16 15.52 -26.88
N LEU A 672 -13.39 14.45 -26.10
CA LEU A 672 -12.34 13.58 -25.58
C LEU A 672 -11.86 12.56 -26.61
N ILE A 673 -12.78 11.99 -27.39
CA ILE A 673 -12.47 10.97 -28.38
C ILE A 673 -13.39 11.10 -29.59
N ASP A 674 -12.81 10.93 -30.78
CA ASP A 674 -13.58 10.81 -32.01
C ASP A 674 -14.04 9.36 -32.19
N LEU A 675 -15.32 9.11 -31.94
CA LEU A 675 -15.96 7.81 -32.08
C LEU A 675 -16.87 7.88 -33.30
N GLU A 676 -16.30 7.67 -34.49
CA GLU A 676 -17.06 7.48 -35.73
C GLU A 676 -17.93 6.21 -35.62
N ASP A 677 -19.22 6.33 -35.96
CA ASP A 677 -20.19 5.22 -36.06
C ASP A 677 -20.33 4.29 -34.84
N ALA A 678 -20.04 4.75 -33.62
CA ALA A 678 -20.13 3.97 -32.38
C ALA A 678 -21.16 4.52 -31.37
N GLU A 679 -22.39 4.80 -31.83
CA GLU A 679 -23.42 5.45 -31.00
C GLU A 679 -23.86 4.61 -29.79
N GLU A 680 -23.96 3.28 -29.95
CA GLU A 680 -24.32 2.38 -28.83
C GLU A 680 -23.26 2.41 -27.72
N LEU A 681 -21.97 2.50 -28.08
CA LEU A 681 -20.88 2.62 -27.12
C LEU A 681 -20.89 3.99 -26.42
N LYS A 682 -21.19 5.07 -27.16
CA LYS A 682 -21.34 6.41 -26.58
C LYS A 682 -22.45 6.43 -25.54
N GLU A 683 -23.61 5.86 -25.85
CA GLU A 683 -24.72 5.76 -24.89
C GLU A 683 -24.35 4.95 -23.65
N LEU A 684 -23.65 3.82 -23.83
CA LEU A 684 -23.19 3.02 -22.70
C LEU A 684 -22.22 3.79 -21.78
N ILE A 685 -21.28 4.56 -22.36
CA ILE A 685 -20.34 5.40 -21.60
C ILE A 685 -21.10 6.53 -20.86
N LEU A 686 -22.08 7.17 -21.53
CA LEU A 686 -22.90 8.22 -20.92
C LEU A 686 -23.71 7.68 -19.74
N ASP A 687 -24.36 6.53 -19.91
CA ASP A 687 -25.17 5.91 -18.86
C ASP A 687 -24.30 5.44 -17.68
N ARG A 688 -23.10 4.90 -17.94
CA ARG A 688 -22.18 4.47 -16.88
C ARG A 688 -21.44 5.63 -16.18
N SER A 689 -21.22 6.75 -16.85
CA SER A 689 -20.54 7.90 -16.27
C SER A 689 -21.43 8.76 -15.36
N ASP A 690 -22.77 8.66 -15.51
CA ASP A 690 -23.77 9.34 -14.67
C ASP A 690 -23.48 10.84 -14.48
N GLY A 691 -23.06 11.50 -15.56
CA GLY A 691 -22.75 12.94 -15.59
C GLY A 691 -21.46 13.35 -14.85
N ASN A 692 -20.60 12.39 -14.47
CA ASN A 692 -19.30 12.64 -13.84
C ASN A 692 -18.16 12.58 -14.87
N PRO A 693 -17.48 13.72 -15.16
CA PRO A 693 -16.35 13.77 -16.09
C PRO A 693 -15.23 12.77 -15.79
N PHE A 694 -14.91 12.55 -14.51
CA PHE A 694 -13.84 11.63 -14.12
C PHE A 694 -14.17 10.18 -14.46
N TYR A 695 -15.40 9.72 -14.17
CA TYR A 695 -15.82 8.37 -14.52
C TYR A 695 -15.84 8.17 -16.04
N MET A 696 -16.24 9.18 -16.80
CA MET A 696 -16.17 9.13 -18.27
C MET A 696 -14.73 8.93 -18.76
N GLU A 697 -13.77 9.71 -18.24
CA GLU A 697 -12.36 9.54 -18.59
C GLU A 697 -11.81 8.16 -18.18
N GLU A 698 -12.18 7.64 -17.02
CA GLU A 698 -11.73 6.32 -16.55
C GLU A 698 -12.32 5.17 -17.38
N ILE A 699 -13.60 5.27 -17.77
CA ILE A 699 -14.21 4.29 -18.68
C ILE A 699 -13.48 4.30 -20.03
N LEU A 700 -13.22 5.49 -20.58
CA LEU A 700 -12.46 5.62 -21.83
C LEU A 700 -11.04 5.06 -21.71
N ARG A 701 -10.33 5.36 -20.61
CA ARG A 701 -8.99 4.79 -20.35
C ARG A 701 -9.03 3.28 -20.28
N SER A 702 -9.99 2.70 -19.54
CA SER A 702 -10.15 1.25 -19.45
C SER A 702 -10.35 0.64 -20.85
N LEU A 703 -11.20 1.25 -21.68
CA LEU A 703 -11.45 0.75 -23.03
C LEU A 703 -10.22 0.84 -23.95
N ILE A 704 -9.38 1.85 -23.78
CA ILE A 704 -8.12 2.00 -24.52
C ILE A 704 -7.09 0.96 -24.03
N ASP A 705 -6.92 0.83 -22.72
CA ASP A 705 -5.97 -0.10 -22.10
C ASP A 705 -6.31 -1.57 -22.41
N ASP A 706 -7.62 -1.89 -22.47
CA ASP A 706 -8.12 -3.22 -22.85
C ASP A 706 -8.06 -3.47 -24.37
N GLY A 707 -7.61 -2.50 -25.18
CA GLY A 707 -7.49 -2.59 -26.63
C GLY A 707 -8.83 -2.58 -27.38
N VAL A 708 -9.93 -2.27 -26.70
CA VAL A 708 -11.27 -2.12 -27.28
C VAL A 708 -11.35 -0.86 -28.14
N LEU A 709 -10.67 0.20 -27.71
CA LEU A 709 -10.45 1.42 -28.47
C LEU A 709 -8.98 1.48 -28.90
N VAL A 710 -8.75 1.57 -30.21
CA VAL A 710 -7.40 1.69 -30.79
C VAL A 710 -7.31 3.03 -31.50
N GLU A 711 -6.32 3.85 -31.12
CA GLU A 711 -6.04 5.11 -31.79
C GLU A 711 -5.58 4.82 -33.22
N ARG A 712 -6.32 5.32 -34.22
CA ARG A 712 -5.84 5.28 -35.62
C ARG A 712 -4.77 6.35 -35.77
N GLU A 713 -3.54 5.95 -36.09
CA GLU A 713 -2.52 6.89 -36.56
C GLU A 713 -3.04 7.61 -37.81
N GLY A 714 -3.25 8.93 -37.68
CA GLY A 714 -3.70 9.84 -38.74
C GLY A 714 -3.09 11.22 -38.56
#